data_AF-A0A848MPD2-F1
#
_entry.id   AF-A0A848MPD2-F1
#
_cell.length_a   1.000
_cell.length_b   1.000
_cell.length_c   1.000
_cell.angle_alpha   90.00
_cell.angle_beta   90.00
_cell.angle_gamma   90.00
#
_symmetry.space_group_name_H-M   'P 1'
#
loop_
_entity.id
_entity.type
_entity.pdbx_description
1 polymer ?
#
loop_
_entity_poly.entity_id
_entity_poly.type
_entity_poly.pdbx_seq_one_letter_code
_entity_poly.pdbx_strand_id
1 'polypeptide(L)'
;MKRLTTTRLSYAIRQVITASAACSLLSLALPVQAESSTACFTASSVSDAGQRALLALPATQNLCIRAVHEGRAAVLLPDARQAIDDVALAPAMSGHRWGFLDNHGQLVIKPVFEQVGDYHYGLAAAKQQGKWGYIDTTGNWAIPPTFDKAGSFTLAELAVVTTAGKAEIINRKGQTVGKPLDELVDDVSLSDGNPARLALSYKTVLLSPDDHRHVASDKMEVVQPFGQSDMFIARDVDKGFGIADQNLAWRLTPQFSAITLSDRNEMLAMAKSQDGIQLIRADGTLVEQIYPSVKALNGQFWLAKTADKNSLLDNSGSEVASLSEAAVAGLTVQGDFLLDNSGKESLTVYIPGKKQPQSLPKDSVPFDQPTGGFLLTTKGDQHKVNAIITPGGNVLGGYQPASWLAQVNNAEVINGRLWLHDDQGQLINILDNSGKLLLSNKNASLLNDYRIQPLASQQQDNSAPLALVRPDPDQAKPGAGFIRADGSVQLENKWQDIQPADSSEAAQGGNAQQFIVKTIQGTGVIDAQGKILIPLTEDNIAPFVHGYAFDYLDGKLTVIDANGKHYALPDVFTMQSLGNGWFRFRETAKEGALWGIYDVINQKVIAPPSYLAVGTYANGLANVQLPNSLWGIINADGKPLVEAKYANVRRINNALWQLGMPVASADQPASSAASEIIANDGKVRIELTPDLNVNQFNDGRILATSGEGQSWLLNVQGDIELHEQQTKISAVGDWVKLSRQPQIGYLNAQGNWQIAPQVLPGTAFVNGRALRIQPQGTELIDDKGVRVAAMPDGNWLLPANSDMSVSYDAQDGNPTTRYVDNSGKLAITLPGVGSRMLAGQAVMALADGNKTWIDAQGHPTPEVNYRDLGLVVGGLAFARIGQEYGYIDAKGSFVIPPVYNAVSAFDSGVAIVSTTQMSMMLDSSGKPLARVGRECGIQVLYGSGNIRQWPQTMPVKCTAQP
;
A
#
# COMPACT_ATOMS: atom_id res chain seq x y z
N MET A 1 -43.23 -14.01 32.46
CA MET A 1 -44.47 -13.21 32.43
C MET A 1 -44.13 -11.77 32.05
N LYS A 2 -44.86 -11.26 31.05
CA LYS A 2 -45.06 -9.84 30.65
C LYS A 2 -43.87 -8.97 30.20
N ARG A 3 -43.63 -9.09 28.88
CA ARG A 3 -43.90 -8.09 27.81
C ARG A 3 -42.88 -6.96 27.51
N LEU A 4 -42.38 -7.06 26.25
CA LEU A 4 -42.28 -6.04 25.17
C LEU A 4 -41.15 -5.00 25.29
N THR A 5 -40.39 -4.56 24.27
CA THR A 5 -40.05 -4.99 22.89
C THR A 5 -38.97 -4.01 22.38
N THR A 6 -37.96 -4.55 21.69
CA THR A 6 -37.21 -4.04 20.52
C THR A 6 -37.13 -2.53 20.11
N THR A 7 -35.90 -2.19 19.66
CA THR A 7 -35.46 -1.50 18.42
C THR A 7 -35.00 -0.03 18.36
N ARG A 8 -33.78 0.10 17.82
CA ARG A 8 -33.08 1.15 17.04
C ARG A 8 -33.97 2.23 16.38
N LEU A 9 -33.50 3.47 16.29
CA LEU A 9 -33.01 4.10 15.04
C LEU A 9 -32.50 5.54 15.27
N SER A 10 -31.36 5.84 14.65
CA SER A 10 -30.80 7.18 14.46
C SER A 10 -31.10 7.65 13.03
N TYR A 11 -31.34 8.96 12.87
CA TYR A 11 -31.11 9.79 11.68
C TYR A 11 -31.67 9.35 10.31
N ALA A 12 -32.66 10.10 9.81
CA ALA A 12 -32.64 10.70 8.46
C ALA A 12 -33.83 11.66 8.28
N ILE A 13 -33.55 12.93 7.97
CA ILE A 13 -34.45 13.79 7.20
C ILE A 13 -33.82 13.91 5.80
N ARG A 14 -34.48 13.35 4.78
CA ARG A 14 -34.41 13.84 3.40
C ARG A 14 -35.75 13.59 2.69
N GLN A 15 -36.30 14.71 2.23
CA GLN A 15 -37.12 14.97 1.04
C GLN A 15 -37.98 13.84 0.45
N VAL A 16 -39.25 14.17 0.16
CA VAL A 16 -39.97 13.62 -1.00
C VAL A 16 -40.65 14.75 -1.77
N ILE A 17 -40.25 14.85 -3.03
CA ILE A 17 -40.95 15.51 -4.14
C ILE A 17 -41.99 14.53 -4.66
N THR A 18 -43.22 15.00 -4.93
CA THR A 18 -44.15 14.29 -5.82
C THR A 18 -44.82 15.25 -6.81
N ALA A 19 -44.43 15.07 -8.07
CA ALA A 19 -45.24 14.92 -9.28
C ALA A 19 -46.26 15.99 -9.72
N SER A 20 -45.93 16.56 -10.89
CA SER A 20 -46.78 16.69 -12.10
C SER A 20 -47.99 17.63 -12.10
N ALA A 21 -47.88 18.75 -12.83
CA ALA A 21 -48.85 19.14 -13.89
C ALA A 21 -48.47 20.47 -14.59
N ALA A 22 -48.74 20.46 -15.89
CA ALA A 22 -48.75 21.51 -16.91
C ALA A 22 -48.85 23.01 -16.50
N CYS A 23 -48.06 23.79 -17.24
CA CYS A 23 -48.40 25.06 -17.90
C CYS A 23 -49.03 26.18 -17.05
N SER A 24 -48.24 27.21 -16.71
CA SER A 24 -48.68 28.62 -16.71
C SER A 24 -47.48 29.56 -16.55
N LEU A 25 -47.40 30.54 -17.45
CA LEU A 25 -46.47 31.67 -17.45
C LEU A 25 -46.53 32.47 -16.13
N LEU A 26 -45.41 32.57 -15.42
CA LEU A 26 -45.13 33.72 -14.55
C LEU A 26 -43.61 33.89 -14.46
N SER A 27 -43.11 34.93 -15.12
CA SER A 27 -41.77 35.45 -14.96
C SER A 27 -41.55 35.90 -13.51
N LEU A 28 -41.00 35.01 -12.68
CA LEU A 28 -40.41 35.38 -11.41
C LEU A 28 -38.96 35.75 -11.68
N ALA A 29 -38.69 37.05 -11.67
CA ALA A 29 -37.35 37.57 -11.52
C ALA A 29 -36.71 36.90 -10.29
N LEU A 30 -35.71 36.05 -10.51
CA LEU A 30 -34.79 35.70 -9.44
C LEU A 30 -34.15 37.01 -8.98
N PRO A 31 -34.19 37.38 -7.69
CA PRO A 31 -33.29 38.40 -7.21
C PRO A 31 -31.88 37.84 -7.43
N VAL A 32 -31.14 38.45 -8.34
CA VAL A 32 -29.68 38.45 -8.28
C VAL A 32 -29.37 38.97 -6.87
N GLN A 33 -29.03 38.06 -5.95
CA GLN A 33 -28.41 38.46 -4.71
C GLN A 33 -27.04 39.01 -5.10
N ALA A 34 -26.99 40.32 -5.31
CA ALA A 34 -25.74 41.05 -5.30
C ALA A 34 -25.07 40.78 -3.96
N GLU A 35 -23.90 40.15 -4.04
CA GLU A 35 -23.14 39.61 -2.92
C GLU A 35 -22.85 40.66 -1.84
N SER A 36 -23.20 40.26 -0.62
CA SER A 36 -22.48 40.43 0.65
C SER A 36 -21.60 41.68 0.82
N SER A 37 -21.95 42.48 1.84
CA SER A 37 -20.92 43.19 2.61
C SER A 37 -19.92 42.17 3.15
N THR A 38 -18.75 42.04 2.55
CA THR A 38 -17.67 41.23 3.13
C THR A 38 -17.27 41.86 4.45
N ALA A 39 -17.72 41.26 5.57
CA ALA A 39 -17.28 41.65 6.89
C ALA A 39 -15.74 41.59 6.95
N CYS A 40 -15.10 42.51 7.65
CA CYS A 40 -13.65 42.55 7.77
C CYS A 40 -13.07 41.44 8.68
N PHE A 41 -13.82 40.37 8.93
CA PHE A 41 -13.40 39.25 9.74
C PHE A 41 -14.02 37.95 9.25
N THR A 42 -13.39 36.83 9.61
CA THR A 42 -13.89 35.48 9.38
C THR A 42 -13.56 34.58 10.58
N ALA A 43 -14.21 33.43 10.68
CA ALA A 43 -13.75 32.36 11.55
C ALA A 43 -12.28 32.04 11.23
N SER A 44 -11.47 31.80 12.27
CA SER A 44 -10.05 31.47 12.13
C SER A 44 -9.88 30.29 11.18
N SER A 45 -8.93 30.42 10.24
CA SER A 45 -8.59 29.36 9.29
C SER A 45 -7.82 28.19 9.90
N VAL A 46 -7.37 28.30 11.16
CA VAL A 46 -6.84 27.18 11.93
C VAL A 46 -8.02 26.30 12.33
N SER A 47 -8.34 25.28 11.53
CA SER A 47 -9.50 24.41 11.75
C SER A 47 -9.38 23.52 13.00
N ASP A 48 -8.15 23.27 13.46
CA ASP A 48 -7.88 22.50 14.66
C ASP A 48 -8.14 23.34 15.93
N ALA A 49 -9.23 23.01 16.64
CA ALA A 49 -9.55 23.61 17.93
C ALA A 49 -8.44 23.37 18.97
N GLY A 50 -7.71 22.26 18.87
CA GLY A 50 -6.57 21.93 19.72
C GLY A 50 -5.42 22.91 19.52
N GLN A 51 -5.01 23.17 18.28
CA GLN A 51 -3.92 24.12 17.99
C GLN A 51 -4.26 25.56 18.42
N ARG A 52 -5.52 26.01 18.26
CA ARG A 52 -5.95 27.32 18.79
C ARG A 52 -5.90 27.39 20.31
N ALA A 53 -6.33 26.32 21.00
CA ALA A 53 -6.23 26.23 22.45
C ALA A 53 -4.77 26.23 22.91
N LEU A 54 -3.91 25.43 22.26
CA LEU A 54 -2.47 25.35 22.50
C LEU A 54 -1.78 26.72 22.37
N LEU A 55 -2.16 27.55 21.41
CA LEU A 55 -1.50 28.86 21.20
C LEU A 55 -2.24 30.03 21.86
N ALA A 56 -3.37 29.78 22.52
CA ALA A 56 -4.28 30.80 23.07
C ALA A 56 -4.69 31.86 22.02
N LEU A 57 -5.08 31.40 20.82
CA LEU A 57 -5.48 32.25 19.71
C LEU A 57 -7.00 32.51 19.70
N PRO A 58 -7.45 33.68 19.22
CA PRO A 58 -8.88 34.01 19.13
C PRO A 58 -9.59 33.16 18.08
N ALA A 59 -10.90 32.96 18.26
CA ALA A 59 -11.73 32.16 17.34
C ALA A 59 -11.98 32.83 15.98
N THR A 60 -11.84 34.14 15.88
CA THR A 60 -12.05 34.94 14.67
C THR A 60 -10.80 35.75 14.34
N GLN A 61 -10.53 35.93 13.05
CA GLN A 61 -9.39 36.71 12.56
C GLN A 61 -9.84 37.87 11.70
N ASN A 62 -9.01 38.90 11.65
CA ASN A 62 -9.22 40.09 10.84
C ASN A 62 -8.70 39.87 9.40
N LEU A 63 -9.48 40.31 8.41
CA LEU A 63 -9.17 40.20 6.98
C LEU A 63 -8.66 41.49 6.34
N CYS A 64 -8.96 42.65 6.93
CA CYS A 64 -8.65 43.96 6.36
C CYS A 64 -7.33 44.53 6.92
N ILE A 65 -7.04 44.27 8.19
CA ILE A 65 -5.76 44.57 8.85
C ILE A 65 -5.30 43.28 9.55
N ARG A 66 -4.11 42.76 9.23
CA ARG A 66 -3.55 41.57 9.90
C ARG A 66 -2.91 41.96 11.23
N ALA A 67 -2.75 40.96 12.12
CA ALA A 67 -2.08 41.13 13.40
C ALA A 67 -0.70 41.79 13.23
N VAL A 68 -0.30 42.56 14.24
CA VAL A 68 0.99 43.23 14.23
C VAL A 68 2.08 42.21 14.51
N HIS A 69 3.13 42.23 13.71
CA HIS A 69 4.36 41.46 13.91
C HIS A 69 5.55 42.40 13.69
N GLU A 70 6.46 42.44 14.67
CA GLU A 70 7.64 43.34 14.65
C GLU A 70 7.30 44.81 14.33
N GLY A 71 6.18 45.30 14.88
CA GLY A 71 5.72 46.68 14.71
C GLY A 71 5.18 47.01 13.30
N ARG A 72 4.78 46.00 12.52
CA ARG A 72 4.14 46.16 11.21
C ARG A 72 2.84 45.38 11.13
N ALA A 73 1.80 46.01 10.59
CA ALA A 73 0.51 45.37 10.31
C ALA A 73 0.24 45.40 8.82
N ALA A 74 0.11 44.23 8.19
CA ALA A 74 -0.27 44.18 6.77
C ALA A 74 -1.72 44.66 6.61
N VAL A 75 -1.95 45.55 5.63
CA VAL A 75 -3.26 46.15 5.39
C VAL A 75 -3.62 46.02 3.90
N LEU A 76 -4.83 45.57 3.62
CA LEU A 76 -5.36 45.49 2.26
C LEU A 76 -6.04 46.82 1.91
N LEU A 77 -5.65 47.45 0.80
CA LEU A 77 -6.13 48.77 0.39
C LEU A 77 -6.12 48.90 -1.14
N PRO A 78 -6.80 49.91 -1.73
CA PRO A 78 -6.73 50.20 -3.17
C PRO A 78 -5.29 50.31 -3.69
N ASP A 79 -4.97 49.66 -4.82
CA ASP A 79 -3.63 49.64 -5.42
C ASP A 79 -3.12 51.07 -5.67
N ALA A 80 -1.95 51.40 -5.11
CA ALA A 80 -1.33 52.72 -5.27
C ALA A 80 -0.83 53.04 -6.69
N ARG A 81 -0.87 52.06 -7.60
CA ARG A 81 -0.45 52.22 -9.00
C ARG A 81 -1.62 52.38 -9.97
N GLN A 82 -2.86 52.27 -9.50
CA GLN A 82 -4.05 52.37 -10.33
C GLN A 82 -4.82 53.65 -10.03
N ALA A 83 -5.55 54.16 -11.03
CA ALA A 83 -6.48 55.25 -10.78
C ALA A 83 -7.60 54.75 -9.85
N ILE A 84 -8.03 55.59 -8.91
CA ILE A 84 -8.97 55.14 -7.88
C ILE A 84 -10.35 54.77 -8.45
N ASP A 85 -10.73 55.38 -9.57
CA ASP A 85 -11.95 55.03 -10.30
C ASP A 85 -11.87 53.62 -10.91
N ASP A 86 -10.70 53.19 -11.40
CA ASP A 86 -10.51 51.84 -11.94
C ASP A 86 -10.59 50.79 -10.83
N VAL A 87 -9.99 51.08 -9.66
CA VAL A 87 -10.10 50.21 -8.49
C VAL A 87 -11.55 50.06 -8.04
N ALA A 88 -12.34 51.14 -8.09
CA ALA A 88 -13.75 51.11 -7.73
C ALA A 88 -14.63 50.32 -8.72
N LEU A 89 -14.18 50.16 -9.98
CA LEU A 89 -14.85 49.33 -11.00
C LEU A 89 -14.39 47.87 -10.97
N ALA A 90 -13.29 47.56 -10.27
CA ALA A 90 -12.75 46.21 -10.21
C ALA A 90 -13.69 45.27 -9.42
N PRO A 91 -13.88 44.01 -9.87
CA PRO A 91 -14.71 43.05 -9.15
C PRO A 91 -14.09 42.71 -7.79
N ALA A 92 -14.92 42.77 -6.75
CA ALA A 92 -14.55 42.50 -5.35
C ALA A 92 -13.30 43.27 -4.88
N MET A 93 -12.22 42.55 -4.52
CA MET A 93 -10.96 43.13 -4.03
C MET A 93 -9.81 43.01 -5.05
N SER A 94 -10.09 42.74 -6.32
CA SER A 94 -9.04 42.53 -7.35
C SER A 94 -8.20 43.79 -7.65
N GLY A 95 -8.77 44.97 -7.41
CA GLY A 95 -8.08 46.27 -7.47
C GLY A 95 -7.29 46.63 -6.20
N HIS A 96 -7.25 45.77 -5.18
CA HIS A 96 -6.57 46.02 -3.92
C HIS A 96 -5.20 45.33 -3.87
N ARG A 97 -4.30 45.89 -3.07
CA ARG A 97 -2.96 45.39 -2.82
C ARG A 97 -2.63 45.52 -1.33
N TRP A 98 -1.65 44.73 -0.90
CA TRP A 98 -1.13 44.78 0.46
C TRP A 98 -0.10 45.89 0.60
N GLY A 99 -0.25 46.66 1.67
CA GLY A 99 0.74 47.59 2.22
C GLY A 99 0.95 47.30 3.70
N PHE A 100 1.64 48.20 4.42
CA PHE A 100 1.87 48.05 5.86
C PHE A 100 1.64 49.34 6.63
N LEU A 101 1.01 49.18 7.79
CA LEU A 101 0.92 50.19 8.83
C LEU A 101 2.07 50.01 9.83
N ASP A 102 2.54 51.10 10.42
CA ASP A 102 3.36 51.06 11.63
C ASP A 102 2.50 50.93 12.90
N ASN A 103 3.15 50.87 14.07
CA ASN A 103 2.48 50.81 15.37
C ASN A 103 1.81 52.13 15.80
N HIS A 104 1.88 53.20 15.00
CA HIS A 104 1.12 54.43 15.18
C HIS A 104 -0.10 54.50 14.25
N GLY A 105 -0.37 53.44 13.48
CA GLY A 105 -1.47 53.39 12.51
C GLY A 105 -1.21 54.22 11.25
N GLN A 106 0.05 54.57 10.96
CA GLN A 106 0.41 55.29 9.74
C GLN A 106 0.73 54.33 8.60
N LEU A 107 0.21 54.61 7.41
CA LEU A 107 0.58 53.88 6.20
C LEU A 107 2.03 54.20 5.81
N VAL A 108 2.96 53.34 6.22
CA VAL A 108 4.40 53.49 5.96
C VAL A 108 4.86 52.79 4.69
N ILE A 109 4.15 51.73 4.26
CA ILE A 109 4.40 51.05 2.98
C ILE A 109 3.12 51.06 2.17
N LYS A 110 3.15 51.70 1.01
CA LYS A 110 1.99 51.85 0.12
C LYS A 110 1.48 50.48 -0.38
N PRO A 111 0.16 50.34 -0.62
CA PRO A 111 -0.41 49.09 -1.12
C PRO A 111 -0.03 48.83 -2.57
N VAL A 112 0.99 48.01 -2.80
CA VAL A 112 1.50 47.66 -4.14
C VAL A 112 1.75 46.16 -4.34
N PHE A 113 1.74 45.37 -3.26
CA PHE A 113 2.07 43.95 -3.31
C PHE A 113 0.81 43.09 -3.51
N GLU A 114 0.92 42.07 -4.35
CA GLU A 114 -0.17 41.12 -4.63
C GLU A 114 -0.49 40.30 -3.37
N GLN A 115 0.56 39.89 -2.64
CA GLN A 115 0.49 39.14 -1.38
C GLN A 115 1.70 39.50 -0.53
N VAL A 116 1.57 39.39 0.80
CA VAL A 116 2.67 39.57 1.76
C VAL A 116 2.57 38.56 2.91
N GLY A 117 3.71 38.14 3.42
CA GLY A 117 3.86 37.49 4.72
C GLY A 117 3.96 38.52 5.85
N ASP A 118 3.97 38.03 7.09
CA ASP A 118 4.28 38.86 8.25
C ASP A 118 5.80 39.12 8.33
N TYR A 119 6.20 40.13 9.10
CA TYR A 119 7.62 40.40 9.34
C TYR A 119 8.20 39.39 10.31
N HIS A 120 9.33 38.80 9.93
CA HIS A 120 10.15 37.94 10.78
C HIS A 120 11.62 38.35 10.63
N TYR A 121 12.25 38.70 11.74
CA TYR A 121 13.64 39.11 11.82
C TYR A 121 13.98 40.26 10.87
N GLY A 122 13.05 41.21 10.71
CA GLY A 122 13.20 42.43 9.92
C GLY A 122 12.93 42.29 8.42
N LEU A 123 12.48 41.13 7.94
CA LEU A 123 12.10 40.90 6.54
C LEU A 123 10.69 40.32 6.42
N ALA A 124 9.98 40.68 5.36
CA ALA A 124 8.70 40.06 5.00
C ALA A 124 8.75 39.55 3.56
N ALA A 125 8.23 38.33 3.33
CA ALA A 125 8.04 37.82 1.98
C ALA A 125 6.95 38.66 1.28
N ALA A 126 7.20 39.11 0.06
CA ALA A 126 6.24 39.91 -0.70
C ALA A 126 6.19 39.45 -2.17
N LYS A 127 4.98 39.45 -2.73
CA LYS A 127 4.71 39.01 -4.10
C LYS A 127 4.42 40.19 -5.02
N GLN A 128 5.10 40.24 -6.16
CA GLN A 128 4.89 41.23 -7.20
C GLN A 128 5.15 40.60 -8.58
N GLN A 129 4.26 40.87 -9.55
CA GLN A 129 4.32 40.31 -10.90
C GLN A 129 4.36 38.77 -10.89
N GLY A 130 3.61 38.13 -9.99
CA GLY A 130 3.56 36.68 -9.90
C GLY A 130 4.73 36.02 -9.17
N LYS A 131 5.79 36.75 -8.80
CA LYS A 131 7.00 36.23 -8.14
C LYS A 131 7.16 36.75 -6.72
N TRP A 132 7.79 35.95 -5.87
CA TRP A 132 8.10 36.28 -4.48
C TRP A 132 9.53 36.77 -4.32
N GLY A 133 9.70 37.77 -3.46
CA GLY A 133 10.98 38.25 -2.94
C GLY A 133 10.82 38.65 -1.47
N TYR A 134 11.76 39.42 -0.93
CA TYR A 134 11.73 39.87 0.45
C TYR A 134 11.93 41.38 0.54
N ILE A 135 11.07 42.03 1.31
CA ILE A 135 11.14 43.46 1.60
C ILE A 135 11.66 43.71 3.01
N ASP A 136 12.39 44.80 3.18
CA ASP A 136 12.78 45.33 4.48
C ASP A 136 11.65 46.17 5.11
N THR A 137 11.86 46.65 6.34
CA THR A 137 10.88 47.44 7.10
C THR A 137 10.54 48.81 6.52
N THR A 138 11.27 49.24 5.47
CA THR A 138 11.00 50.45 4.67
C THR A 138 10.22 50.15 3.39
N GLY A 139 10.00 48.87 3.07
CA GLY A 139 9.31 48.41 1.87
C GLY A 139 10.22 48.28 0.65
N ASN A 140 11.55 48.44 0.83
CA ASN A 140 12.51 48.23 -0.24
C ASN A 140 12.84 46.74 -0.37
N TRP A 141 13.11 46.29 -1.59
CA TRP A 141 13.51 44.90 -1.84
C TRP A 141 14.90 44.62 -1.25
N ALA A 142 14.94 43.84 -0.18
CA ALA A 142 16.18 43.22 0.30
C ALA A 142 16.62 42.07 -0.62
N ILE A 143 15.63 41.33 -1.14
CA ILE A 143 15.81 40.29 -2.17
C ILE A 143 14.73 40.52 -3.24
N PRO A 144 15.10 40.80 -4.50
CA PRO A 144 14.13 41.04 -5.58
C PRO A 144 13.17 39.85 -5.82
N PRO A 145 11.96 40.08 -6.36
CA PRO A 145 10.97 39.03 -6.57
C PRO A 145 11.34 38.14 -7.76
N THR A 146 11.98 37.01 -7.49
CA THR A 146 12.40 36.02 -8.50
C THR A 146 11.88 34.61 -8.23
N PHE A 147 11.37 34.34 -7.03
CA PHE A 147 10.97 33.00 -6.60
C PHE A 147 9.50 32.68 -6.95
N ASP A 148 9.20 31.40 -7.17
CA ASP A 148 7.83 30.91 -7.36
C ASP A 148 7.06 30.84 -6.03
N LYS A 149 7.76 30.51 -4.95
CA LYS A 149 7.26 30.48 -3.56
C LYS A 149 8.36 30.95 -2.61
N ALA A 150 7.97 31.54 -1.48
CA ALA A 150 8.89 31.99 -0.44
C ALA A 150 8.26 31.82 0.95
N GLY A 151 8.98 31.18 1.87
CA GLY A 151 8.64 31.11 3.30
C GLY A 151 9.25 32.26 4.11
N SER A 152 8.82 32.44 5.35
CA SER A 152 9.43 33.41 6.28
C SER A 152 10.86 33.01 6.68
N PHE A 153 11.68 34.00 7.02
CA PHE A 153 12.99 33.74 7.64
C PHE A 153 12.84 33.22 9.07
N THR A 154 13.69 32.28 9.46
CA THR A 154 13.82 31.77 10.83
C THR A 154 14.85 32.54 11.65
N LEU A 155 14.91 32.27 12.96
CA LEU A 155 15.92 32.80 13.88
C LEU A 155 17.34 32.47 13.44
N ALA A 156 17.54 31.35 12.75
CA ALA A 156 18.82 30.96 12.17
C ALA A 156 19.15 31.70 10.85
N GLU A 157 18.37 32.70 10.47
CA GLU A 157 18.53 33.52 9.26
C GLU A 157 18.40 32.75 7.95
N LEU A 158 17.61 31.67 7.96
CA LEU A 158 17.33 30.82 6.80
C LEU A 158 15.87 30.92 6.36
N ALA A 159 15.63 30.79 5.06
CA ALA A 159 14.29 30.63 4.49
C ALA A 159 14.29 29.56 3.40
N VAL A 160 13.12 28.93 3.19
CA VAL A 160 12.89 28.05 2.04
C VAL A 160 12.21 28.83 0.94
N VAL A 161 12.74 28.71 -0.28
CA VAL A 161 12.17 29.28 -1.51
C VAL A 161 12.01 28.19 -2.56
N THR A 162 11.18 28.45 -3.57
CA THR A 162 11.05 27.57 -4.72
C THR A 162 11.40 28.33 -5.99
N THR A 163 12.27 27.76 -6.83
CA THR A 163 12.66 28.31 -8.13
C THR A 163 12.53 27.22 -9.19
N ALA A 164 11.75 27.48 -10.25
CA ALA A 164 11.47 26.52 -11.32
C ALA A 164 10.97 25.16 -10.77
N GLY A 165 10.15 25.21 -9.72
CA GLY A 165 9.62 24.02 -9.05
C GLY A 165 10.59 23.28 -8.11
N LYS A 166 11.84 23.72 -7.96
CA LYS A 166 12.82 23.12 -7.05
C LYS A 166 12.92 23.93 -5.75
N ALA A 167 12.88 23.24 -4.60
CA ALA A 167 13.02 23.86 -3.29
C ALA A 167 14.50 24.10 -2.95
N GLU A 168 14.79 25.27 -2.40
CA GLU A 168 16.14 25.70 -2.03
C GLU A 168 16.11 26.42 -0.68
N ILE A 169 17.24 26.37 0.04
CA ILE A 169 17.44 27.09 1.30
C ILE A 169 18.32 28.30 1.01
N ILE A 170 17.86 29.49 1.38
CA ILE A 170 18.59 30.74 1.18
C ILE A 170 18.94 31.41 2.50
N ASN A 171 20.01 32.18 2.49
CA ASN A 171 20.32 33.15 3.54
C ASN A 171 19.62 34.50 3.28
N ARG A 172 19.78 35.46 4.20
CA ARG A 172 19.20 36.81 4.10
C ARG A 172 19.68 37.67 2.93
N LYS A 173 20.74 37.25 2.22
CA LYS A 173 21.21 37.89 0.98
C LYS A 173 20.59 37.26 -0.27
N GLY A 174 19.71 36.28 -0.11
CA GLY A 174 19.11 35.52 -1.21
C GLY A 174 20.05 34.49 -1.84
N GLN A 175 21.18 34.16 -1.19
CA GLN A 175 22.12 33.18 -1.68
C GLN A 175 21.74 31.80 -1.18
N THR A 176 21.74 30.81 -2.08
CA THR A 176 21.54 29.40 -1.71
C THR A 176 22.65 28.93 -0.76
N VAL A 177 22.28 28.25 0.32
CA VAL A 177 23.17 27.74 1.36
C VAL A 177 22.88 26.27 1.67
N GLY A 178 23.84 25.58 2.29
CA GLY A 178 23.76 24.15 2.51
C GLY A 178 24.00 23.31 1.26
N LYS A 179 23.75 22.00 1.38
CA LYS A 179 23.80 21.08 0.23
C LYS A 179 22.49 21.20 -0.58
N PRO A 180 22.53 21.03 -1.92
CA PRO A 180 21.31 20.91 -2.71
C PRO A 180 20.40 19.81 -2.16
N LEU A 181 19.10 20.08 -2.14
CA LEU A 181 18.10 19.07 -1.78
C LEU A 181 17.99 18.03 -2.89
N ASP A 182 17.71 16.78 -2.52
CA ASP A 182 17.53 15.67 -3.45
C ASP A 182 16.35 15.94 -4.41
N GLU A 183 16.45 15.51 -5.66
CA GLU A 183 15.42 15.74 -6.67
C GLU A 183 14.09 15.02 -6.38
N LEU A 184 14.12 14.00 -5.52
CA LEU A 184 12.95 13.28 -5.03
C LEU A 184 12.27 13.96 -3.83
N VAL A 185 12.80 15.07 -3.32
CA VAL A 185 12.12 15.83 -2.26
C VAL A 185 10.78 16.33 -2.79
N ASP A 186 9.72 16.00 -2.07
CA ASP A 186 8.34 16.36 -2.42
C ASP A 186 7.91 17.64 -1.71
N ASP A 187 8.08 17.69 -0.39
CA ASP A 187 7.81 18.86 0.45
C ASP A 187 8.99 19.19 1.37
N VAL A 188 9.14 20.49 1.63
CA VAL A 188 10.17 21.05 2.49
C VAL A 188 9.54 22.01 3.47
N SER A 189 9.67 21.69 4.76
CA SER A 189 9.24 22.57 5.84
C SER A 189 10.43 23.01 6.67
N LEU A 190 10.63 24.32 6.77
CA LEU A 190 11.59 24.94 7.66
C LEU A 190 10.85 25.64 8.79
N SER A 191 11.10 25.22 10.02
CA SER A 191 10.50 25.80 11.22
C SER A 191 11.53 26.62 12.00
N ASP A 192 11.01 27.59 12.73
CA ASP A 192 11.79 28.54 13.51
C ASP A 192 12.67 27.86 14.59
N GLY A 193 13.65 28.59 15.12
CA GLY A 193 14.61 28.12 16.12
C GLY A 193 16.07 28.23 15.67
N ASN A 194 16.98 28.03 16.62
CA ASN A 194 18.42 28.02 16.36
C ASN A 194 19.06 26.86 17.14
N PRO A 195 19.48 25.77 16.48
CA PRO A 195 19.45 25.56 15.02
C PRO A 195 18.02 25.43 14.44
N ALA A 196 17.85 25.77 13.17
CA ALA A 196 16.54 25.74 12.50
C ALA A 196 16.15 24.32 12.11
N ARG A 197 14.89 23.94 12.31
CA ARG A 197 14.42 22.59 12.05
C ARG A 197 14.01 22.43 10.59
N LEU A 198 14.64 21.50 9.87
CA LEU A 198 14.26 21.12 8.51
C LEU A 198 13.55 19.77 8.53
N ALA A 199 12.37 19.70 7.92
CA ALA A 199 11.65 18.47 7.63
C ALA A 199 11.51 18.29 6.11
N LEU A 200 11.87 17.10 5.63
CA LEU A 200 11.83 16.69 4.23
C LEU A 200 10.90 15.47 4.08
N SER A 201 9.99 15.55 3.12
CA SER A 201 9.28 14.37 2.60
C SER A 201 9.78 14.04 1.19
N TYR A 202 9.60 12.80 0.77
CA TYR A 202 10.10 12.29 -0.50
C TYR A 202 8.98 11.70 -1.33
N LYS A 203 9.08 11.86 -2.66
CA LYS A 203 8.19 11.22 -3.62
C LYS A 203 8.39 9.71 -3.60
N THR A 204 7.30 8.98 -3.77
CA THR A 204 7.36 7.53 -4.00
C THR A 204 7.80 7.27 -5.44
N VAL A 205 8.80 6.40 -5.62
CA VAL A 205 9.27 5.97 -6.94
C VAL A 205 8.84 4.53 -7.16
N LEU A 206 8.36 4.22 -8.36
CA LEU A 206 8.02 2.88 -8.81
C LEU A 206 8.95 2.51 -9.96
N LEU A 207 9.51 1.31 -9.90
CA LEU A 207 10.32 0.73 -10.96
C LEU A 207 9.51 -0.34 -11.66
N SER A 208 9.37 -0.21 -12.97
CA SER A 208 8.79 -1.23 -13.83
C SER A 208 9.74 -2.42 -14.04
N PRO A 209 9.26 -3.55 -14.57
CA PRO A 209 10.10 -4.70 -14.91
C PRO A 209 11.20 -4.41 -15.96
N ASP A 210 11.05 -3.35 -16.74
CA ASP A 210 12.06 -2.87 -17.71
C ASP A 210 12.95 -1.74 -17.15
N ASP A 211 12.99 -1.61 -15.82
CA ASP A 211 13.82 -0.69 -15.03
C ASP A 211 13.56 0.81 -15.27
N HIS A 212 12.42 1.19 -15.84
CA HIS A 212 12.03 2.60 -15.89
C HIS A 212 11.56 3.11 -14.51
N ARG A 213 12.04 4.31 -14.15
CA ARG A 213 11.60 5.03 -12.94
C ARG A 213 10.35 5.84 -13.24
N HIS A 214 9.29 5.51 -12.54
CA HIS A 214 8.04 6.25 -12.53
C HIS A 214 7.90 6.96 -11.18
N VAL A 215 7.80 8.28 -11.19
CA VAL A 215 7.51 9.05 -9.98
C VAL A 215 6.00 9.17 -9.90
N ALA A 216 5.39 8.59 -8.86
CA ALA A 216 3.96 8.80 -8.65
C ALA A 216 3.71 10.30 -8.45
N SER A 217 2.63 10.83 -9.05
CA SER A 217 2.25 12.22 -8.82
C SER A 217 2.11 12.49 -7.31
N ASP A 218 2.25 13.75 -6.90
CA ASP A 218 2.43 14.25 -5.53
C ASP A 218 1.43 13.71 -4.47
N LYS A 219 0.34 13.06 -4.89
CA LYS A 219 -0.69 12.50 -4.02
C LYS A 219 -1.07 11.05 -4.31
N MET A 220 -0.51 10.43 -5.35
CA MET A 220 -0.87 9.07 -5.76
C MET A 220 -0.04 8.04 -4.99
N GLU A 221 -0.73 7.17 -4.28
CA GLU A 221 -0.21 5.96 -3.67
C GLU A 221 -0.67 4.74 -4.46
N VAL A 222 0.25 4.03 -5.10
CA VAL A 222 -0.06 2.73 -5.70
C VAL A 222 -0.22 1.68 -4.60
N VAL A 223 -1.32 0.93 -4.67
CA VAL A 223 -1.76 -0.03 -3.65
C VAL A 223 -1.44 -1.45 -4.10
N GLN A 224 -2.00 -1.90 -5.23
CA GLN A 224 -1.80 -3.25 -5.75
C GLN A 224 -2.09 -3.32 -7.26
N PRO A 225 -1.55 -4.32 -7.98
CA PRO A 225 -1.91 -4.59 -9.37
C PRO A 225 -3.40 -4.92 -9.52
N PHE A 226 -3.95 -4.66 -10.70
CA PHE A 226 -5.33 -5.00 -11.04
C PHE A 226 -5.53 -5.20 -12.54
N GLY A 227 -6.12 -6.32 -12.94
CA GLY A 227 -6.51 -6.57 -14.32
C GLY A 227 -5.35 -7.01 -15.21
N GLN A 228 -5.20 -6.39 -16.39
CA GLN A 228 -4.04 -6.64 -17.26
C GLN A 228 -2.73 -6.21 -16.58
N SER A 229 -1.60 -6.78 -17.03
CA SER A 229 -0.25 -6.73 -16.42
C SER A 229 0.36 -5.35 -16.09
N ASP A 230 -0.39 -4.27 -16.30
CA ASP A 230 0.08 -2.88 -16.41
C ASP A 230 -0.91 -1.87 -15.83
N MET A 231 -1.79 -2.31 -14.91
CA MET A 231 -2.73 -1.44 -14.22
C MET A 231 -2.71 -1.64 -12.71
N PHE A 232 -3.05 -0.58 -11.99
CA PHE A 232 -2.99 -0.56 -10.54
C PHE A 232 -4.22 0.06 -9.93
N ILE A 233 -4.67 -0.53 -8.83
CA ILE A 233 -5.47 0.19 -7.85
C ILE A 233 -4.53 1.18 -7.17
N ALA A 234 -4.88 2.45 -7.21
CA ALA A 234 -4.12 3.52 -6.59
C ALA A 234 -5.06 4.45 -5.81
N ARG A 235 -4.49 5.16 -4.83
CA ARG A 235 -5.21 6.07 -3.95
C ARG A 235 -4.61 7.47 -4.06
N ASP A 236 -5.46 8.47 -4.20
CA ASP A 236 -5.15 9.84 -3.86
C ASP A 236 -5.53 10.08 -2.40
N VAL A 237 -4.60 10.61 -1.61
CA VAL A 237 -4.76 10.81 -0.16
C VAL A 237 -6.02 11.63 0.17
N ASP A 238 -6.36 12.61 -0.68
CA ASP A 238 -7.49 13.53 -0.47
C ASP A 238 -8.77 13.05 -1.18
N LYS A 239 -8.64 12.38 -2.32
CA LYS A 239 -9.77 12.06 -3.20
C LYS A 239 -10.21 10.59 -3.18
N GLY A 240 -9.49 9.70 -2.51
CA GLY A 240 -9.82 8.29 -2.39
C GLY A 240 -9.17 7.43 -3.48
N PHE A 241 -9.81 6.33 -3.86
CA PHE A 241 -9.26 5.31 -4.75
C PHE A 241 -9.70 5.51 -6.21
N GLY A 242 -8.81 5.15 -7.13
CA GLY A 242 -8.99 5.12 -8.59
C GLY A 242 -8.14 4.02 -9.22
N ILE A 243 -8.05 4.03 -10.56
CA ILE A 243 -7.22 3.08 -11.33
C ILE A 243 -6.17 3.87 -12.11
N ALA A 244 -4.90 3.48 -11.94
CA ALA A 244 -3.76 4.02 -12.69
C ALA A 244 -3.28 3.01 -13.75
N ASP A 245 -2.76 3.53 -14.86
CA ASP A 245 -2.08 2.73 -15.89
C ASP A 245 -0.57 2.58 -15.61
N GLN A 246 0.15 1.89 -16.49
CA GLN A 246 1.61 1.70 -16.46
C GLN A 246 2.43 2.99 -16.40
N ASN A 247 1.89 4.12 -16.88
CA ASN A 247 2.58 5.41 -16.82
C ASN A 247 2.25 6.18 -15.53
N LEU A 248 1.52 5.54 -14.60
CA LEU A 248 0.94 6.17 -13.41
C LEU A 248 0.01 7.33 -13.76
N ALA A 249 -0.66 7.26 -14.91
CA ALA A 249 -1.73 8.18 -15.27
C ALA A 249 -3.07 7.60 -14.80
N TRP A 250 -3.94 8.46 -14.27
CA TRP A 250 -5.29 8.04 -13.85
C TRP A 250 -6.13 7.65 -15.07
N ARG A 251 -6.40 6.36 -15.22
CA ARG A 251 -7.40 5.83 -16.16
C ARG A 251 -8.81 5.97 -15.62
N LEU A 252 -8.97 5.76 -14.31
CA LEU A 252 -10.13 6.19 -13.54
C LEU A 252 -9.65 7.12 -12.44
N THR A 253 -10.06 8.39 -12.51
CA THR A 253 -9.70 9.38 -11.50
C THR A 253 -10.23 8.97 -10.13
N PRO A 254 -9.50 9.30 -9.04
CA PRO A 254 -9.90 8.98 -7.68
C PRO A 254 -11.30 9.51 -7.36
N GLN A 255 -12.21 8.61 -7.04
CA GLN A 255 -13.60 8.93 -6.69
C GLN A 255 -14.25 7.91 -5.75
N PHE A 256 -13.56 6.81 -5.43
CA PHE A 256 -14.09 5.73 -4.62
C PHE A 256 -13.54 5.76 -3.21
N SER A 257 -14.36 5.40 -2.23
CA SER A 257 -13.90 5.28 -0.83
C SER A 257 -13.03 4.04 -0.61
N ALA A 258 -13.20 3.01 -1.45
CA ALA A 258 -12.40 1.79 -1.49
C ALA A 258 -12.55 1.11 -2.86
N ILE A 259 -11.51 0.43 -3.32
CA ILE A 259 -11.57 -0.55 -4.41
C ILE A 259 -11.00 -1.84 -3.86
N THR A 260 -11.75 -2.94 -3.95
CA THR A 260 -11.35 -4.26 -3.45
C THR A 260 -11.41 -5.31 -4.54
N LEU A 261 -10.45 -6.23 -4.51
CA LEU A 261 -10.45 -7.45 -5.31
C LEU A 261 -11.02 -8.60 -4.49
N SER A 262 -11.56 -9.61 -5.16
CA SER A 262 -11.91 -10.86 -4.50
C SER A 262 -10.68 -11.76 -4.47
N ASP A 263 -10.40 -12.40 -3.34
CA ASP A 263 -9.34 -13.41 -3.22
C ASP A 263 -9.49 -14.60 -4.20
N ARG A 264 -10.66 -14.72 -4.83
CA ARG A 264 -10.99 -15.75 -5.82
C ARG A 264 -10.97 -15.24 -7.26
N ASN A 265 -10.79 -13.93 -7.48
CA ASN A 265 -10.89 -13.31 -8.80
C ASN A 265 -10.30 -11.87 -8.83
N GLU A 266 -9.29 -11.68 -9.68
CA GLU A 266 -8.62 -10.40 -9.91
C GLU A 266 -9.12 -9.63 -11.15
N MET A 267 -10.06 -10.20 -11.91
CA MET A 267 -10.56 -9.65 -13.18
C MET A 267 -11.69 -8.62 -13.02
N LEU A 268 -12.32 -8.55 -11.85
CA LEU A 268 -13.42 -7.62 -11.57
C LEU A 268 -13.29 -7.07 -10.15
N ALA A 269 -13.15 -5.76 -10.02
CA ALA A 269 -13.02 -5.09 -8.73
C ALA A 269 -14.35 -4.48 -8.27
N MET A 270 -14.58 -4.47 -6.96
CA MET A 270 -15.70 -3.77 -6.33
C MET A 270 -15.24 -2.40 -5.84
N ALA A 271 -15.85 -1.35 -6.37
CA ALA A 271 -15.54 0.04 -6.05
C ALA A 271 -16.70 0.67 -5.26
N LYS A 272 -16.42 1.13 -4.05
CA LYS A 272 -17.44 1.70 -3.15
C LYS A 272 -17.58 3.21 -3.35
N SER A 273 -18.71 3.64 -3.88
CA SER A 273 -19.10 5.05 -4.01
C SER A 273 -20.09 5.48 -2.92
N GLN A 274 -20.54 6.74 -2.95
CA GLN A 274 -21.59 7.22 -2.05
C GLN A 274 -22.95 6.57 -2.33
N ASP A 275 -23.20 6.20 -3.59
CA ASP A 275 -24.49 5.68 -4.08
C ASP A 275 -24.58 4.15 -4.05
N GLY A 276 -23.47 3.45 -3.77
CA GLY A 276 -23.42 1.99 -3.68
C GLY A 276 -22.08 1.39 -4.12
N ILE A 277 -22.13 0.20 -4.70
CA ILE A 277 -20.98 -0.52 -5.26
C ILE A 277 -21.07 -0.44 -6.78
N GLN A 278 -20.02 0.09 -7.41
CA GLN A 278 -19.76 -0.03 -8.84
C GLN A 278 -18.74 -1.13 -9.09
N LEU A 279 -18.78 -1.73 -10.27
CA LEU A 279 -17.81 -2.75 -10.67
C LEU A 279 -16.83 -2.15 -11.68
N ILE A 280 -15.56 -2.49 -11.53
CA ILE A 280 -14.48 -2.09 -12.45
C ILE A 280 -13.97 -3.35 -13.13
N ARG A 281 -13.90 -3.32 -14.46
CA ARG A 281 -13.39 -4.42 -15.29
C ARG A 281 -11.86 -4.44 -15.31
N ALA A 282 -11.29 -5.59 -15.66
CA ALA A 282 -9.84 -5.81 -15.81
C ALA A 282 -9.13 -4.89 -16.82
N ASP A 283 -9.86 -4.12 -17.63
CA ASP A 283 -9.32 -3.11 -18.56
C ASP A 283 -9.43 -1.67 -18.01
N GLY A 284 -9.86 -1.53 -16.75
CA GLY A 284 -10.00 -0.27 -16.04
C GLY A 284 -11.28 0.47 -16.37
N THR A 285 -12.24 -0.14 -17.08
CA THR A 285 -13.52 0.50 -17.40
C THR A 285 -14.59 0.21 -16.35
N LEU A 286 -15.52 1.15 -16.16
CA LEU A 286 -16.64 0.99 -15.25
C LEU A 286 -17.78 0.20 -15.88
N VAL A 287 -18.42 -0.64 -15.07
CA VAL A 287 -19.79 -1.10 -15.32
C VAL A 287 -20.72 0.04 -14.92
N GLU A 288 -21.55 0.54 -15.85
CA GLU A 288 -22.40 1.73 -15.63
C GLU A 288 -23.37 1.57 -14.44
N GLN A 289 -23.83 0.34 -14.20
CA GLN A 289 -24.81 0.06 -13.16
C GLN A 289 -24.20 0.15 -11.76
N ILE A 290 -24.90 0.83 -10.85
CA ILE A 290 -24.58 0.88 -9.42
C ILE A 290 -25.48 -0.09 -8.67
N TYR A 291 -24.89 -0.85 -7.75
CA TYR A 291 -25.57 -1.87 -6.98
C TYR A 291 -25.49 -1.57 -5.47
N PRO A 292 -26.61 -1.62 -4.73
CA PRO A 292 -26.60 -1.63 -3.27
C PRO A 292 -25.72 -2.73 -2.64
N SER A 293 -25.66 -3.91 -3.26
CA SER A 293 -24.80 -5.00 -2.81
C SER A 293 -24.33 -5.87 -3.98
N VAL A 294 -23.06 -6.24 -3.96
CA VAL A 294 -22.48 -7.24 -4.86
C VAL A 294 -21.71 -8.27 -4.03
N LYS A 295 -21.78 -9.54 -4.42
CA LYS A 295 -21.09 -10.66 -3.76
C LYS A 295 -20.52 -11.62 -4.80
N ALA A 296 -19.24 -11.97 -4.69
CA ALA A 296 -18.67 -13.07 -5.46
C ALA A 296 -19.30 -14.40 -5.02
N LEU A 297 -19.79 -15.20 -5.97
CA LEU A 297 -20.30 -16.56 -5.71
C LEU A 297 -19.19 -17.59 -5.86
N ASN A 298 -18.39 -17.46 -6.92
CA ASN A 298 -17.17 -18.22 -7.18
C ASN A 298 -16.19 -17.37 -8.02
N GLY A 299 -15.15 -17.98 -8.59
CA GLY A 299 -14.18 -17.28 -9.44
C GLY A 299 -14.74 -16.80 -10.79
N GLN A 300 -15.99 -17.13 -11.14
CA GLN A 300 -16.59 -16.90 -12.47
C GLN A 300 -17.87 -16.04 -12.43
N PHE A 301 -18.58 -16.03 -11.31
CA PHE A 301 -19.91 -15.45 -11.19
C PHE A 301 -20.09 -14.62 -9.92
N TRP A 302 -20.91 -13.58 -10.07
CA TRP A 302 -21.22 -12.60 -9.03
C TRP A 302 -22.72 -12.42 -8.91
N LEU A 303 -23.21 -12.28 -7.68
CA LEU A 303 -24.59 -11.91 -7.40
C LEU A 303 -24.65 -10.43 -7.05
N ALA A 304 -25.37 -9.66 -7.86
CA ALA A 304 -25.60 -8.24 -7.64
C ALA A 304 -27.08 -7.98 -7.40
N LYS A 305 -27.40 -7.10 -6.45
CA LYS A 305 -28.78 -6.77 -6.07
C LYS A 305 -29.07 -5.30 -6.35
N THR A 306 -30.22 -5.04 -6.96
CA THR A 306 -30.84 -3.72 -7.11
C THR A 306 -32.14 -3.66 -6.29
N ALA A 307 -32.85 -2.54 -6.30
CA ALA A 307 -34.14 -2.41 -5.59
C ALA A 307 -35.18 -3.44 -6.08
N ASP A 308 -35.20 -3.72 -7.38
CA ASP A 308 -36.28 -4.47 -8.02
C ASP A 308 -35.87 -5.88 -8.48
N LYS A 309 -34.58 -6.21 -8.42
CA LYS A 309 -34.03 -7.37 -9.12
C LYS A 309 -32.72 -7.89 -8.53
N ASN A 310 -32.56 -9.21 -8.55
CA ASN A 310 -31.26 -9.88 -8.37
C ASN A 310 -30.70 -10.24 -9.75
N SER A 311 -29.48 -9.79 -10.05
CA SER A 311 -28.76 -10.05 -11.30
C SER A 311 -27.58 -10.97 -11.04
N LEU A 312 -27.49 -12.03 -11.84
CA LEU A 312 -26.31 -12.87 -11.92
C LEU A 312 -25.37 -12.30 -12.97
N LEU A 313 -24.15 -11.93 -12.59
CA LEU A 313 -23.15 -11.33 -13.46
C LEU A 313 -21.99 -12.29 -13.69
N ASP A 314 -21.35 -12.18 -14.86
CA ASP A 314 -20.06 -12.82 -15.15
C ASP A 314 -18.86 -11.94 -14.72
N ASN A 315 -17.64 -12.41 -14.97
CA ASN A 315 -16.39 -11.70 -14.66
C ASN A 315 -16.12 -10.45 -15.51
N SER A 316 -16.91 -10.19 -16.56
CA SER A 316 -16.90 -8.92 -17.28
C SER A 316 -17.87 -7.89 -16.67
N GLY A 317 -18.60 -8.27 -15.61
CA GLY A 317 -19.68 -7.49 -15.04
C GLY A 317 -20.94 -7.48 -15.92
N SER A 318 -21.03 -8.35 -16.92
CA SER A 318 -22.20 -8.45 -17.79
C SER A 318 -23.26 -9.32 -17.14
N GLU A 319 -24.53 -8.91 -17.24
CA GLU A 319 -25.63 -9.73 -16.73
C GLU A 319 -25.84 -10.98 -17.59
N VAL A 320 -25.77 -12.13 -16.94
CA VAL A 320 -26.04 -13.45 -17.52
C VAL A 320 -27.51 -13.81 -17.33
N ALA A 321 -28.08 -13.51 -16.16
CA ALA A 321 -29.49 -13.80 -15.87
C ALA A 321 -30.09 -12.93 -14.77
N SER A 322 -31.41 -12.84 -14.80
CA SER A 322 -32.27 -12.23 -13.79
C SER A 322 -32.83 -13.32 -12.89
N LEU A 323 -32.57 -13.25 -11.58
CA LEU A 323 -32.96 -14.29 -10.63
C LEU A 323 -34.11 -13.85 -9.72
N SER A 324 -35.09 -14.75 -9.56
CA SER A 324 -36.12 -14.62 -8.53
C SER A 324 -35.53 -14.85 -7.13
N GLU A 325 -36.23 -14.44 -6.07
CA GLU A 325 -35.78 -14.73 -4.69
C GLU A 325 -35.67 -16.24 -4.41
N ALA A 326 -36.58 -17.03 -4.97
CA ALA A 326 -36.53 -18.50 -4.86
C ALA A 326 -35.30 -19.08 -5.57
N ALA A 327 -34.94 -18.54 -6.74
CA ALA A 327 -33.73 -18.94 -7.46
C ALA A 327 -32.48 -18.59 -6.66
N VAL A 328 -32.39 -17.38 -6.09
CA VAL A 328 -31.25 -16.97 -5.25
C VAL A 328 -31.10 -17.89 -4.03
N ALA A 329 -32.20 -18.26 -3.38
CA ALA A 329 -32.18 -19.18 -2.24
C ALA A 329 -31.82 -20.63 -2.62
N GLY A 330 -32.14 -21.03 -3.86
CA GLY A 330 -31.86 -22.37 -4.40
C GLY A 330 -30.54 -22.50 -5.16
N LEU A 331 -29.74 -21.43 -5.27
CA LEU A 331 -28.46 -21.45 -5.98
C LEU A 331 -27.43 -22.30 -5.23
N THR A 332 -26.77 -23.20 -5.96
CA THR A 332 -25.63 -23.99 -5.47
C THR A 332 -24.41 -23.80 -6.36
N VAL A 333 -23.25 -23.67 -5.73
CA VAL A 333 -21.95 -23.53 -6.41
C VAL A 333 -21.34 -24.91 -6.58
N GLN A 334 -20.96 -25.26 -7.81
CA GLN A 334 -20.27 -26.51 -8.12
C GLN A 334 -19.06 -26.22 -9.01
N GLY A 335 -17.90 -26.06 -8.38
CA GLY A 335 -16.70 -25.58 -9.05
C GLY A 335 -16.94 -24.22 -9.73
N ASP A 336 -16.73 -24.19 -11.04
CA ASP A 336 -16.96 -23.01 -11.87
C ASP A 336 -18.43 -22.81 -12.29
N PHE A 337 -19.30 -23.80 -12.06
CA PHE A 337 -20.71 -23.78 -12.47
C PHE A 337 -21.63 -23.30 -11.33
N LEU A 338 -22.80 -22.76 -11.70
CA LEU A 338 -23.89 -22.47 -10.77
C LEU A 338 -25.15 -23.23 -11.17
N LEU A 339 -25.81 -23.83 -10.18
CA LEU A 339 -27.01 -24.62 -10.37
C LEU A 339 -28.19 -23.94 -9.66
N ASP A 340 -29.30 -23.77 -10.39
CA ASP A 340 -30.57 -23.28 -9.87
C ASP A 340 -31.63 -24.39 -9.99
N ASN A 341 -31.99 -24.96 -8.85
CA ASN A 341 -32.97 -26.03 -8.72
C ASN A 341 -34.38 -25.53 -8.33
N SER A 342 -34.64 -24.21 -8.41
CA SER A 342 -35.95 -23.63 -8.08
C SER A 342 -37.02 -23.84 -9.18
N GLY A 343 -36.59 -24.19 -10.40
CA GLY A 343 -37.46 -24.45 -11.54
C GLY A 343 -38.36 -25.67 -11.35
N LYS A 344 -39.62 -25.60 -11.81
CA LYS A 344 -40.58 -26.70 -11.68
C LYS A 344 -40.30 -27.88 -12.63
N GLU A 345 -39.78 -27.60 -13.82
CA GLU A 345 -39.66 -28.59 -14.91
C GLU A 345 -38.23 -29.01 -15.22
N SER A 346 -37.24 -28.24 -14.76
CA SER A 346 -35.83 -28.47 -15.05
C SER A 346 -34.89 -27.90 -14.00
N LEU A 347 -33.66 -28.40 -13.99
CA LEU A 347 -32.51 -27.80 -13.31
C LEU A 347 -31.81 -26.85 -14.29
N THR A 348 -31.63 -25.59 -13.90
CA THR A 348 -30.90 -24.61 -14.73
C THR A 348 -29.44 -24.58 -14.33
N VAL A 349 -28.53 -24.65 -15.30
CA VAL A 349 -27.08 -24.63 -15.09
C VAL A 349 -26.47 -23.43 -15.81
N TYR A 350 -25.85 -22.54 -15.05
CA TYR A 350 -25.08 -21.41 -15.58
C TYR A 350 -23.62 -21.82 -15.77
N ILE A 351 -23.08 -21.51 -16.95
CA ILE A 351 -21.77 -21.96 -17.41
C ILE A 351 -20.90 -20.74 -17.72
N PRO A 352 -19.64 -20.70 -17.24
CA PRO A 352 -18.74 -19.58 -17.51
C PRO A 352 -18.63 -19.27 -19.01
N GLY A 353 -18.68 -17.97 -19.35
CA GLY A 353 -18.55 -17.51 -20.74
C GLY A 353 -19.76 -17.80 -21.66
N LYS A 354 -20.83 -18.44 -21.16
CA LYS A 354 -22.07 -18.67 -21.93
C LYS A 354 -23.19 -17.74 -21.47
N LYS A 355 -23.77 -17.00 -22.42
CA LYS A 355 -24.92 -16.12 -22.14
C LYS A 355 -26.23 -16.87 -21.90
N GLN A 356 -26.40 -18.04 -22.52
CA GLN A 356 -27.59 -18.86 -22.33
C GLN A 356 -27.26 -20.03 -21.39
N PRO A 357 -28.01 -20.20 -20.28
CA PRO A 357 -27.83 -21.36 -19.40
C PRO A 357 -28.26 -22.65 -20.09
N GLN A 358 -27.76 -23.78 -19.60
CA GLN A 358 -28.20 -25.10 -20.01
C GLN A 358 -29.30 -25.61 -19.10
N SER A 359 -30.19 -26.44 -19.65
CA SER A 359 -31.29 -27.05 -18.90
C SER A 359 -31.06 -28.55 -18.81
N LEU A 360 -31.10 -29.09 -17.60
CA LEU A 360 -31.04 -30.52 -17.31
C LEU A 360 -32.39 -31.00 -16.78
N PRO A 361 -32.71 -32.31 -16.89
CA PRO A 361 -33.94 -32.84 -16.35
C PRO A 361 -34.12 -32.50 -14.88
N LYS A 362 -35.36 -32.22 -14.46
CA LYS A 362 -35.69 -32.00 -13.06
C LYS A 362 -35.17 -33.17 -12.20
N ASP A 363 -34.71 -32.81 -10.99
CA ASP A 363 -34.13 -33.68 -9.97
C ASP A 363 -32.78 -34.29 -10.34
N SER A 364 -32.12 -33.76 -11.39
CA SER A 364 -30.69 -33.98 -11.54
C SER A 364 -29.97 -33.32 -10.37
N VAL A 365 -29.00 -34.02 -9.78
CA VAL A 365 -28.16 -33.50 -8.69
C VAL A 365 -26.69 -33.64 -9.06
N PRO A 366 -25.79 -32.77 -8.56
CA PRO A 366 -24.36 -32.92 -8.78
C PRO A 366 -23.86 -34.32 -8.40
N PHE A 367 -22.92 -34.83 -9.18
CA PHE A 367 -22.20 -36.04 -8.82
C PHE A 367 -21.34 -35.77 -7.56
N ASP A 368 -21.35 -36.70 -6.62
CA ASP A 368 -20.78 -36.48 -5.28
C ASP A 368 -19.23 -36.36 -5.26
N GLN A 369 -18.57 -36.63 -6.39
CA GLN A 369 -17.11 -36.58 -6.52
C GLN A 369 -16.63 -35.32 -7.26
N PRO A 370 -15.47 -34.74 -6.88
CA PRO A 370 -14.89 -33.61 -7.59
C PRO A 370 -14.55 -33.97 -9.05
N THR A 371 -15.08 -33.20 -9.98
CA THR A 371 -14.91 -33.44 -11.43
C THR A 371 -14.23 -32.26 -12.14
N GLY A 372 -13.41 -31.50 -11.40
CA GLY A 372 -12.59 -30.41 -11.92
C GLY A 372 -13.42 -29.36 -12.68
N GLY A 373 -13.00 -29.02 -13.90
CA GLY A 373 -13.73 -28.10 -14.78
C GLY A 373 -14.96 -28.69 -15.47
N PHE A 374 -15.30 -29.96 -15.21
CA PHE A 374 -16.51 -30.61 -15.71
C PHE A 374 -17.59 -30.62 -14.63
N LEU A 375 -18.86 -30.65 -15.05
CA LEU A 375 -19.99 -30.88 -14.16
C LEU A 375 -20.69 -32.17 -14.57
N LEU A 376 -20.71 -33.15 -13.66
CA LEU A 376 -21.47 -34.39 -13.82
C LEU A 376 -22.72 -34.29 -12.95
N THR A 377 -23.83 -34.81 -13.46
CA THR A 377 -25.07 -34.94 -12.68
C THR A 377 -25.59 -36.37 -12.69
N THR A 378 -26.29 -36.72 -11.62
CA THR A 378 -27.02 -37.98 -11.47
C THR A 378 -28.51 -37.75 -11.34
N LYS A 379 -29.32 -38.77 -11.65
CA LYS A 379 -30.77 -38.71 -11.51
C LYS A 379 -31.39 -40.06 -11.12
N GLY A 380 -32.50 -40.00 -10.37
CA GLY A 380 -33.33 -41.14 -9.97
C GLY A 380 -32.81 -41.83 -8.70
N ASP A 381 -33.57 -42.81 -8.19
CA ASP A 381 -33.31 -43.45 -6.89
C ASP A 381 -31.96 -44.18 -6.80
N GLN A 382 -31.40 -44.57 -7.95
CA GLN A 382 -30.09 -45.21 -8.04
C GLN A 382 -28.94 -44.23 -8.32
N HIS A 383 -29.20 -42.92 -8.33
CA HIS A 383 -28.22 -41.86 -8.61
C HIS A 383 -27.32 -42.17 -9.83
N LYS A 384 -27.92 -42.62 -10.93
CA LYS A 384 -27.17 -42.92 -12.15
C LYS A 384 -26.79 -41.64 -12.88
N VAL A 385 -25.56 -41.56 -13.39
CA VAL A 385 -25.07 -40.40 -14.15
C VAL A 385 -25.95 -40.20 -15.38
N ASN A 386 -26.54 -39.02 -15.51
CA ASN A 386 -27.46 -38.69 -16.58
C ASN A 386 -26.94 -37.59 -17.52
N ALA A 387 -26.01 -36.74 -17.07
CA ALA A 387 -25.42 -35.71 -17.90
C ALA A 387 -23.98 -35.38 -17.52
N ILE A 388 -23.20 -34.95 -18.52
CA ILE A 388 -21.87 -34.35 -18.36
C ILE A 388 -21.88 -33.00 -19.08
N ILE A 389 -21.49 -31.94 -18.40
CA ILE A 389 -21.27 -30.61 -18.98
C ILE A 389 -19.77 -30.34 -18.95
N THR A 390 -19.22 -30.07 -20.12
CA THR A 390 -17.80 -29.75 -20.32
C THR A 390 -17.48 -28.31 -19.89
N PRO A 391 -16.21 -27.96 -19.66
CA PRO A 391 -15.81 -26.56 -19.42
C PRO A 391 -16.30 -25.60 -20.52
N GLY A 392 -16.30 -26.06 -21.78
CA GLY A 392 -16.80 -25.30 -22.93
C GLY A 392 -18.34 -25.23 -23.04
N GLY A 393 -19.06 -25.89 -22.14
CA GLY A 393 -20.51 -25.91 -22.05
C GLY A 393 -21.25 -26.88 -22.97
N ASN A 394 -20.53 -27.78 -23.65
CA ASN A 394 -21.15 -28.89 -24.38
C ASN A 394 -21.76 -29.88 -23.39
N VAL A 395 -22.98 -30.33 -23.66
CA VAL A 395 -23.74 -31.26 -22.83
C VAL A 395 -23.75 -32.64 -23.50
N LEU A 396 -23.33 -33.67 -22.78
CA LEU A 396 -23.47 -35.07 -23.15
C LEU A 396 -24.57 -35.69 -22.28
N GLY A 397 -25.61 -36.25 -22.91
CA GLY A 397 -26.77 -36.82 -22.19
C GLY A 397 -27.86 -35.78 -21.90
N GLY A 398 -28.28 -35.66 -20.63
CA GLY A 398 -29.35 -34.76 -20.21
C GLY A 398 -30.74 -35.40 -20.33
N TYR A 399 -31.62 -34.82 -21.15
CA TYR A 399 -32.98 -35.34 -21.37
C TYR A 399 -33.00 -36.68 -22.11
N GLN A 400 -31.96 -36.96 -22.90
CA GLN A 400 -31.75 -38.24 -23.57
C GLN A 400 -30.36 -38.78 -23.20
N PRO A 401 -30.19 -39.36 -22.00
CA PRO A 401 -28.90 -39.88 -21.57
C PRO A 401 -28.47 -41.04 -22.46
N ALA A 402 -27.22 -41.03 -22.91
CA ALA A 402 -26.63 -42.20 -23.57
C ALA A 402 -26.56 -43.36 -22.58
N SER A 403 -26.90 -44.58 -23.01
CA SER A 403 -27.01 -45.75 -22.13
C SER A 403 -25.71 -46.06 -21.37
N TRP A 404 -24.54 -45.72 -21.96
CA TRP A 404 -23.24 -45.93 -21.32
C TRP A 404 -22.99 -45.00 -20.13
N LEU A 405 -23.63 -43.83 -20.06
CA LEU A 405 -23.47 -42.90 -18.92
C LEU A 405 -23.95 -43.52 -17.61
N ALA A 406 -25.01 -44.33 -17.64
CA ALA A 406 -25.54 -45.00 -16.45
C ALA A 406 -24.60 -46.06 -15.85
N GLN A 407 -23.53 -46.43 -16.58
CA GLN A 407 -22.49 -47.34 -16.09
C GLN A 407 -21.45 -46.61 -15.24
N VAL A 408 -21.33 -45.28 -15.37
CA VAL A 408 -20.35 -44.48 -14.63
C VAL A 408 -20.66 -44.53 -13.14
N ASN A 409 -19.68 -44.96 -12.35
CA ASN A 409 -19.74 -45.01 -10.90
C ASN A 409 -18.63 -44.17 -10.24
N ASN A 410 -17.52 -43.92 -10.95
CA ASN A 410 -16.41 -43.11 -10.47
C ASN A 410 -15.89 -42.18 -11.59
N ALA A 411 -15.57 -40.94 -11.25
CA ALA A 411 -15.07 -39.97 -12.21
C ALA A 411 -13.95 -39.10 -11.61
N GLU A 412 -12.91 -38.86 -12.38
CA GLU A 412 -11.77 -38.05 -11.95
C GLU A 412 -11.24 -37.20 -13.11
N VAL A 413 -10.63 -36.06 -12.77
CA VAL A 413 -9.97 -35.20 -13.76
C VAL A 413 -8.47 -35.32 -13.63
N ILE A 414 -7.83 -35.75 -14.71
CA ILE A 414 -6.38 -35.91 -14.80
C ILE A 414 -5.90 -35.14 -16.03
N ASN A 415 -4.99 -34.18 -15.82
CA ASN A 415 -4.47 -33.27 -16.84
C ASN A 415 -5.56 -32.58 -17.68
N GLY A 416 -6.64 -32.13 -17.02
CA GLY A 416 -7.76 -31.47 -17.70
C GLY A 416 -8.56 -32.41 -18.61
N ARG A 417 -8.48 -33.73 -18.44
CA ARG A 417 -9.33 -34.71 -19.11
C ARG A 417 -10.16 -35.45 -18.08
N LEU A 418 -11.40 -35.76 -18.41
CA LEU A 418 -12.33 -36.47 -17.52
C LEU A 418 -12.25 -37.98 -17.79
N TRP A 419 -11.85 -38.73 -16.78
CA TRP A 419 -11.73 -40.19 -16.80
C TRP A 419 -12.93 -40.80 -16.09
N LEU A 420 -13.60 -41.75 -16.77
CA LEU A 420 -14.86 -42.32 -16.33
C LEU A 420 -14.72 -43.82 -16.14
N HIS A 421 -15.08 -44.31 -14.96
CA HIS A 421 -14.96 -45.71 -14.59
C HIS A 421 -16.31 -46.29 -14.15
N ASP A 422 -16.50 -47.60 -14.35
CA ASP A 422 -17.66 -48.33 -13.89
C ASP A 422 -17.57 -48.72 -12.40
N ASP A 423 -18.54 -49.50 -11.92
CA ASP A 423 -18.60 -49.97 -10.53
C ASP A 423 -17.54 -51.02 -10.18
N GLN A 424 -16.93 -51.65 -11.18
CA GLN A 424 -15.79 -52.55 -11.04
C GLN A 424 -14.44 -51.82 -11.16
N GLY A 425 -14.46 -50.51 -11.42
CA GLY A 425 -13.28 -49.69 -11.63
C GLY A 425 -12.69 -49.78 -13.05
N GLN A 426 -13.39 -50.41 -14.01
CA GLN A 426 -12.94 -50.50 -15.40
C GLN A 426 -13.16 -49.17 -16.13
N LEU A 427 -12.22 -48.81 -17.00
CA LEU A 427 -12.26 -47.56 -17.75
C LEU A 427 -13.32 -47.60 -18.86
N ILE A 428 -14.37 -46.79 -18.72
CA ILE A 428 -15.44 -46.65 -19.70
C ILE A 428 -14.98 -45.75 -20.87
N ASN A 429 -14.48 -44.55 -20.55
CA ASN A 429 -13.94 -43.62 -21.54
C ASN A 429 -13.10 -42.51 -20.91
N ILE A 430 -12.41 -41.74 -21.76
CA ILE A 430 -11.68 -40.52 -21.43
C ILE A 430 -12.23 -39.40 -22.32
N LEU A 431 -12.60 -38.27 -21.72
CA LEU A 431 -13.14 -37.11 -22.42
C LEU A 431 -12.15 -35.94 -22.37
N ASP A 432 -11.97 -35.26 -23.49
CA ASP A 432 -11.27 -33.98 -23.51
C ASP A 432 -12.18 -32.81 -23.08
N ASN A 433 -11.61 -31.60 -22.97
CA ASN A 433 -12.33 -30.38 -22.58
C ASN A 433 -13.48 -29.97 -23.52
N SER A 434 -13.54 -30.53 -24.73
CA SER A 434 -14.64 -30.30 -25.67
C SER A 434 -15.78 -31.32 -25.51
N GLY A 435 -15.55 -32.40 -24.75
CA GLY A 435 -16.49 -33.51 -24.58
C GLY A 435 -16.33 -34.60 -25.61
N LYS A 436 -15.24 -34.62 -26.37
CA LYS A 436 -14.95 -35.70 -27.33
C LYS A 436 -14.52 -36.94 -26.57
N LEU A 437 -15.16 -38.07 -26.88
CA LEU A 437 -14.75 -39.40 -26.43
C LEU A 437 -13.46 -39.79 -27.16
N LEU A 438 -12.41 -40.11 -26.41
CA LEU A 438 -11.11 -40.49 -26.96
C LEU A 438 -11.01 -41.99 -27.22
N LEU A 439 -11.63 -42.81 -26.37
CA LEU A 439 -11.63 -44.25 -26.55
C LEU A 439 -12.79 -44.70 -27.43
N SER A 440 -12.49 -45.51 -28.45
CA SER A 440 -13.51 -46.31 -29.12
C SER A 440 -13.98 -47.45 -28.21
N ASN A 441 -15.20 -47.95 -28.40
CA ASN A 441 -15.72 -49.10 -27.62
C ASN A 441 -14.77 -50.31 -27.68
N LYS A 442 -14.15 -50.55 -28.84
CA LYS A 442 -13.15 -51.62 -29.02
C LYS A 442 -11.93 -51.40 -28.13
N ASN A 443 -11.42 -50.17 -28.04
CA ASN A 443 -10.24 -49.86 -27.24
C ASN A 443 -10.56 -49.89 -25.75
N ALA A 444 -11.71 -49.38 -25.31
CA ALA A 444 -12.15 -49.46 -23.93
C ALA A 444 -12.23 -50.93 -23.47
N SER A 445 -12.93 -51.79 -24.23
CA SER A 445 -13.02 -53.22 -23.91
C SER A 445 -11.67 -53.95 -23.96
N LEU A 446 -10.72 -53.50 -24.79
CA LEU A 446 -9.38 -54.08 -24.84
C LEU A 446 -8.62 -53.87 -23.52
N LEU A 447 -8.87 -52.74 -22.85
CA LEU A 447 -8.23 -52.33 -21.59
C LEU A 447 -8.84 -53.01 -20.36
N ASN A 448 -9.97 -53.70 -20.48
CA ASN A 448 -10.52 -54.50 -19.39
C ASN A 448 -9.48 -55.49 -18.87
N ASP A 449 -9.46 -55.65 -17.55
CA ASP A 449 -8.52 -56.52 -16.80
C ASP A 449 -7.04 -56.09 -16.88
N TYR A 450 -6.76 -54.85 -17.33
CA TYR A 450 -5.47 -54.20 -17.18
C TYR A 450 -5.52 -53.11 -16.12
N ARG A 451 -4.38 -52.88 -15.45
CA ARG A 451 -4.20 -51.71 -14.59
C ARG A 451 -3.80 -50.51 -15.43
N ILE A 452 -4.59 -49.44 -15.36
CA ILE A 452 -4.35 -48.20 -16.10
C ILE A 452 -3.71 -47.19 -15.14
N GLN A 453 -2.52 -46.71 -15.49
CA GLN A 453 -1.78 -45.73 -14.70
C GLN A 453 -1.67 -44.40 -15.47
N PRO A 454 -2.47 -43.38 -15.14
CA PRO A 454 -2.39 -42.07 -15.76
C PRO A 454 -1.02 -41.40 -15.59
N LEU A 455 -0.54 -40.73 -16.63
CA LEU A 455 0.72 -39.98 -16.61
C LEU A 455 0.45 -38.51 -16.29
N ALA A 456 1.28 -37.86 -15.47
CA ALA A 456 1.19 -36.43 -15.24
C ALA A 456 1.80 -35.67 -16.43
N SER A 457 1.03 -34.78 -17.08
CA SER A 457 1.53 -33.90 -18.15
C SER A 457 1.30 -32.46 -17.75
N GLN A 458 2.38 -31.70 -17.56
CA GLN A 458 2.32 -30.28 -17.19
C GLN A 458 2.18 -29.35 -18.40
N GLN A 459 2.36 -29.88 -19.63
CA GLN A 459 2.22 -29.11 -20.86
C GLN A 459 1.15 -29.71 -21.79
N GLN A 460 0.54 -28.81 -22.57
CA GLN A 460 -0.43 -29.06 -23.64
C GLN A 460 0.22 -29.73 -24.88
N ASP A 461 1.22 -30.58 -24.67
CA ASP A 461 1.79 -31.40 -25.74
C ASP A 461 0.82 -32.56 -26.03
N ASN A 462 0.01 -32.37 -27.08
CA ASN A 462 -0.97 -33.35 -27.54
C ASN A 462 -0.33 -34.60 -28.18
N SER A 463 0.99 -34.79 -28.11
CA SER A 463 1.67 -35.98 -28.62
C SER A 463 2.05 -37.01 -27.55
N ALA A 464 2.08 -36.64 -26.27
CA ALA A 464 2.47 -37.53 -25.18
C ALA A 464 1.38 -38.58 -24.84
N PRO A 465 1.75 -39.80 -24.42
CA PRO A 465 0.80 -40.78 -23.93
C PRO A 465 0.01 -40.29 -22.71
N LEU A 466 -1.26 -40.69 -22.62
CA LEU A 466 -2.17 -40.31 -21.53
C LEU A 466 -2.00 -41.18 -20.29
N ALA A 467 -1.76 -42.47 -20.50
CA ALA A 467 -1.62 -43.45 -19.43
C ALA A 467 -0.78 -44.63 -19.88
N LEU A 468 -0.18 -45.30 -18.91
CA LEU A 468 0.42 -46.61 -19.07
C LEU A 468 -0.64 -47.70 -18.89
N VAL A 469 -0.52 -48.76 -19.69
CA VAL A 469 -1.32 -49.97 -19.58
C VAL A 469 -0.42 -51.06 -19.06
N ARG A 470 -0.74 -51.60 -17.88
CA ARG A 470 0.09 -52.58 -17.17
C ARG A 470 -0.71 -53.85 -16.90
N PRO A 471 -0.10 -55.04 -16.96
CA PRO A 471 -0.81 -56.27 -16.63
C PRO A 471 -1.27 -56.25 -15.17
N ASP A 472 -2.46 -56.80 -14.97
CA ASP A 472 -3.00 -57.06 -13.64
C ASP A 472 -2.44 -58.41 -13.14
N PRO A 473 -1.75 -58.43 -11.99
CA PRO A 473 -1.22 -59.66 -11.39
C PRO A 473 -2.27 -60.75 -11.18
N ASP A 474 -3.54 -60.37 -10.97
CA ASP A 474 -4.61 -61.28 -10.57
C ASP A 474 -5.39 -61.85 -11.77
N GLN A 475 -5.26 -61.25 -12.97
CA GLN A 475 -6.10 -61.58 -14.14
C GLN A 475 -5.34 -62.26 -15.30
N ALA A 476 -4.04 -62.55 -15.14
CA ALA A 476 -3.20 -63.36 -16.04
C ALA A 476 -3.19 -62.96 -17.54
N LYS A 477 -3.50 -61.70 -17.88
CA LYS A 477 -3.49 -61.18 -19.25
C LYS A 477 -2.11 -60.61 -19.61
N PRO A 478 -1.38 -61.16 -20.60
CA PRO A 478 -0.03 -60.71 -20.92
C PRO A 478 -0.03 -59.37 -21.68
N GLY A 479 1.08 -58.64 -21.56
CA GLY A 479 1.34 -57.42 -22.32
C GLY A 479 1.27 -56.14 -21.50
N ALA A 480 2.06 -55.16 -21.91
CA ALA A 480 2.08 -53.81 -21.36
C ALA A 480 2.19 -52.79 -22.50
N GLY A 481 1.94 -51.51 -22.21
CA GLY A 481 2.02 -50.45 -23.21
C GLY A 481 1.41 -49.13 -22.73
N PHE A 482 0.73 -48.39 -23.61
CA PHE A 482 0.18 -47.07 -23.29
C PHE A 482 -1.06 -46.71 -24.10
N ILE A 483 -1.86 -45.80 -23.52
CA ILE A 483 -2.94 -45.08 -24.19
C ILE A 483 -2.35 -43.80 -24.77
N ARG A 484 -2.40 -43.63 -26.08
CA ARG A 484 -1.87 -42.43 -26.77
C ARG A 484 -2.81 -41.23 -26.59
N ALA A 485 -2.30 -40.03 -26.88
CA ALA A 485 -3.04 -38.77 -26.74
C ALA A 485 -4.40 -38.74 -27.48
N ASP A 486 -4.51 -39.47 -28.58
CA ASP A 486 -5.70 -39.60 -29.43
C ASP A 486 -6.66 -40.72 -28.99
N GLY A 487 -6.33 -41.48 -27.94
CA GLY A 487 -7.09 -42.61 -27.42
C GLY A 487 -6.85 -43.94 -28.15
N SER A 488 -5.90 -44.00 -29.08
CA SER A 488 -5.40 -45.28 -29.59
C SER A 488 -4.57 -46.00 -28.52
N VAL A 489 -4.68 -47.33 -28.48
CA VAL A 489 -4.00 -48.17 -27.48
C VAL A 489 -2.87 -48.92 -28.16
N GLN A 490 -1.65 -48.78 -27.64
CA GLN A 490 -0.50 -49.61 -28.02
C GLN A 490 -0.25 -50.63 -26.91
N LEU A 491 -0.31 -51.91 -27.25
CA LEU A 491 -0.10 -53.04 -26.36
C LEU A 491 0.85 -54.03 -27.02
N GLU A 492 1.90 -54.41 -26.30
CA GLU A 492 2.89 -55.37 -26.77
C GLU A 492 2.91 -56.59 -25.84
N ASN A 493 2.51 -57.75 -26.36
CA ASN A 493 2.39 -59.00 -25.58
C ASN A 493 3.71 -59.46 -24.94
N LYS A 494 4.85 -59.04 -25.50
CA LYS A 494 6.20 -59.37 -24.99
C LYS A 494 6.63 -58.48 -23.82
N TRP A 495 5.95 -57.35 -23.61
CA TRP A 495 6.24 -56.46 -22.49
C TRP A 495 5.52 -56.97 -21.26
N GLN A 496 6.31 -57.28 -20.22
CA GLN A 496 5.81 -57.73 -18.93
C GLN A 496 5.40 -56.56 -18.03
N ASP A 497 6.06 -55.41 -18.18
CA ASP A 497 5.74 -54.21 -17.42
C ASP A 497 6.28 -52.95 -18.09
N ILE A 498 5.77 -51.78 -17.70
CA ILE A 498 6.21 -50.46 -18.18
C ILE A 498 6.06 -49.40 -17.07
N GLN A 499 7.01 -48.46 -17.00
CA GLN A 499 6.99 -47.34 -16.05
C GLN A 499 7.68 -46.09 -16.64
N PRO A 500 7.41 -44.88 -16.12
CA PRO A 500 8.15 -43.68 -16.51
C PRO A 500 9.65 -43.84 -16.25
N ALA A 501 10.50 -43.34 -17.15
CA ALA A 501 11.95 -43.43 -16.99
C ALA A 501 12.46 -42.41 -15.97
N ASP A 502 11.95 -41.19 -15.93
CA ASP A 502 12.42 -40.17 -14.99
C ASP A 502 11.78 -40.29 -13.59
N SER A 503 12.55 -40.00 -12.54
CA SER A 503 12.05 -39.94 -11.18
C SER A 503 11.06 -38.79 -10.99
N SER A 504 10.19 -38.89 -9.96
CA SER A 504 9.24 -37.83 -9.63
C SER A 504 9.90 -36.48 -9.29
N GLU A 505 11.16 -36.48 -8.82
CA GLU A 505 11.94 -35.27 -8.55
C GLU A 505 12.50 -34.64 -9.85
N ALA A 506 12.91 -35.44 -10.82
CA ALA A 506 13.40 -34.96 -12.12
C ALA A 506 12.24 -34.53 -13.05
N ALA A 507 11.07 -35.18 -12.92
CA ALA A 507 9.87 -34.90 -13.71
C ALA A 507 9.20 -33.55 -13.38
N GLN A 508 9.61 -32.85 -12.30
CA GLN A 508 9.10 -31.50 -11.99
C GLN A 508 9.55 -30.44 -13.01
N GLY A 509 10.49 -30.77 -13.92
CA GLY A 509 10.99 -29.87 -14.96
C GLY A 509 10.57 -30.20 -16.41
N GLY A 510 9.77 -31.25 -16.66
CA GLY A 510 9.37 -31.63 -18.02
C GLY A 510 8.63 -32.96 -18.11
N ASN A 511 7.87 -33.15 -19.20
CA ASN A 511 7.14 -34.40 -19.49
C ASN A 511 8.12 -35.58 -19.61
N ALA A 512 7.88 -36.67 -18.88
CA ALA A 512 8.62 -37.92 -19.06
C ALA A 512 8.33 -38.48 -20.47
N GLN A 513 9.22 -38.22 -21.42
CA GLN A 513 9.11 -38.70 -22.81
C GLN A 513 9.73 -40.09 -23.01
N GLN A 514 10.26 -40.68 -21.95
CA GLN A 514 10.96 -41.95 -21.96
C GLN A 514 10.34 -42.90 -20.94
N PHE A 515 10.30 -44.18 -21.26
CA PHE A 515 9.69 -45.23 -20.43
C PHE A 515 10.62 -46.43 -20.32
N ILE A 516 10.75 -46.96 -19.10
CA ILE A 516 11.46 -48.21 -18.85
C ILE A 516 10.46 -49.35 -19.09
N VAL A 517 10.84 -50.29 -19.95
CA VAL A 517 10.03 -51.46 -20.33
C VAL A 517 10.74 -52.73 -19.89
N LYS A 518 10.01 -53.63 -19.24
CA LYS A 518 10.50 -54.95 -18.83
C LYS A 518 9.95 -56.04 -19.76
N THR A 519 10.79 -56.96 -20.18
CA THR A 519 10.43 -58.14 -21.00
C THR A 519 11.02 -59.42 -20.42
N ILE A 520 10.71 -60.58 -21.01
CA ILE A 520 11.35 -61.86 -20.67
C ILE A 520 12.86 -61.84 -21.01
N GLN A 521 13.27 -61.06 -22.01
CA GLN A 521 14.65 -61.02 -22.50
C GLN A 521 15.52 -60.00 -21.74
N GLY A 522 14.90 -59.09 -21.00
CA GLY A 522 15.57 -57.98 -20.33
C GLY A 522 14.70 -56.72 -20.26
N THR A 523 15.28 -55.68 -19.71
CA THR A 523 14.74 -54.34 -19.46
C THR A 523 15.47 -53.36 -20.38
N GLY A 524 14.78 -52.30 -20.81
CA GLY A 524 15.40 -51.22 -21.58
C GLY A 524 14.54 -49.97 -21.58
N VAL A 525 14.87 -48.99 -22.40
CA VAL A 525 14.19 -47.69 -22.45
C VAL A 525 13.64 -47.44 -23.83
N ILE A 526 12.41 -46.95 -23.91
CA ILE A 526 11.73 -46.54 -25.13
C ILE A 526 11.30 -45.08 -25.07
N ASP A 527 11.02 -44.47 -26.21
CA ASP A 527 10.31 -43.18 -26.28
C ASP A 527 8.78 -43.34 -26.21
N ALA A 528 8.07 -42.21 -26.19
CA ALA A 528 6.62 -42.11 -26.19
C ALA A 528 5.91 -42.72 -27.43
N GLN A 529 6.64 -43.06 -28.49
CA GLN A 529 6.13 -43.74 -29.68
C GLN A 529 6.45 -45.24 -29.68
N GLY A 530 7.19 -45.73 -28.68
CA GLY A 530 7.61 -47.12 -28.55
C GLY A 530 8.91 -47.45 -29.28
N LYS A 531 9.66 -46.45 -29.76
CA LYS A 531 10.99 -46.67 -30.34
C LYS A 531 11.98 -46.98 -29.22
N ILE A 532 12.76 -48.03 -29.42
CA ILE A 532 13.82 -48.42 -28.48
C ILE A 532 14.94 -47.37 -28.48
N LEU A 533 15.23 -46.81 -27.31
CA LEU A 533 16.33 -45.88 -27.04
C LEU A 533 17.52 -46.60 -26.39
N ILE A 534 17.24 -47.47 -25.41
CA ILE A 534 18.21 -48.38 -24.78
C ILE A 534 17.73 -49.81 -25.03
N PRO A 535 18.58 -50.71 -25.56
CA PRO A 535 18.21 -52.09 -25.85
C PRO A 535 17.52 -52.81 -24.68
N LEU A 536 16.57 -53.69 -24.99
CA LEU A 536 15.78 -54.46 -24.00
C LEU A 536 16.57 -55.68 -23.47
N THR A 537 17.82 -55.47 -23.09
CA THR A 537 18.80 -56.51 -22.73
C THR A 537 19.30 -56.41 -21.30
N GLU A 538 19.04 -55.30 -20.60
CA GLU A 538 19.49 -55.12 -19.22
C GLU A 538 18.72 -56.04 -18.27
N ASP A 539 19.29 -56.49 -17.16
CA ASP A 539 18.52 -57.24 -16.15
C ASP A 539 17.45 -56.33 -15.51
N ASN A 540 17.83 -55.10 -15.15
CA ASN A 540 16.91 -54.11 -14.56
C ASN A 540 17.47 -52.67 -14.58
N ILE A 541 16.67 -51.71 -15.05
CA ILE A 541 16.98 -50.27 -15.01
C ILE A 541 16.07 -49.58 -13.98
N ALA A 542 16.67 -48.81 -13.06
CA ALA A 542 15.95 -47.95 -12.12
C ALA A 542 15.57 -46.61 -12.79
N PRO A 543 14.64 -45.82 -12.21
CA PRO A 543 14.34 -44.49 -12.74
C PRO A 543 15.55 -43.55 -12.76
N PHE A 544 15.65 -42.73 -13.80
CA PHE A 544 16.67 -41.72 -14.01
C PHE A 544 16.47 -40.53 -13.08
N VAL A 545 17.57 -40.05 -12.50
CA VAL A 545 17.64 -38.83 -11.69
C VAL A 545 18.63 -37.88 -12.37
N HIS A 546 18.10 -36.83 -13.01
CA HIS A 546 18.88 -35.87 -13.82
C HIS A 546 19.82 -36.57 -14.83
N GLY A 547 19.28 -37.52 -15.60
CA GLY A 547 19.98 -38.16 -16.73
C GLY A 547 20.78 -39.43 -16.41
N TYR A 548 20.78 -39.91 -15.15
CA TYR A 548 21.49 -41.13 -14.73
C TYR A 548 20.59 -42.07 -13.92
N ALA A 549 20.72 -43.37 -14.15
CA ALA A 549 19.97 -44.43 -13.46
C ALA A 549 20.89 -45.54 -12.94
N PHE A 550 20.49 -46.22 -11.86
CA PHE A 550 21.09 -47.50 -11.51
C PHE A 550 20.63 -48.57 -12.50
N ASP A 551 21.54 -49.44 -12.88
CA ASP A 551 21.34 -50.48 -13.88
C ASP A 551 21.93 -51.80 -13.38
N TYR A 552 21.32 -52.93 -13.74
CA TYR A 552 21.88 -54.26 -13.55
C TYR A 552 22.02 -54.91 -14.92
N LEU A 553 23.23 -55.33 -15.27
CA LEU A 553 23.53 -56.06 -16.51
C LEU A 553 24.44 -57.24 -16.19
N ASP A 554 24.09 -58.43 -16.68
CA ASP A 554 24.82 -59.68 -16.44
C ASP A 554 25.09 -59.94 -14.95
N GLY A 555 24.11 -59.62 -14.09
CA GLY A 555 24.20 -59.77 -12.64
C GLY A 555 25.09 -58.74 -11.93
N LYS A 556 25.56 -57.69 -12.62
CA LYS A 556 26.41 -56.64 -12.05
C LYS A 556 25.67 -55.29 -11.98
N LEU A 557 25.70 -54.67 -10.80
CA LEU A 557 25.18 -53.31 -10.61
C LEU A 557 26.12 -52.27 -11.23
N THR A 558 25.57 -51.41 -12.10
CA THR A 558 26.24 -50.29 -12.77
C THR A 558 25.38 -49.03 -12.71
N VAL A 559 25.86 -47.93 -13.28
CA VAL A 559 25.04 -46.75 -13.60
C VAL A 559 24.98 -46.60 -15.11
N ILE A 560 23.81 -46.28 -15.64
CA ILE A 560 23.59 -46.01 -17.06
C ILE A 560 23.18 -44.54 -17.24
N ASP A 561 23.69 -43.88 -18.29
CA ASP A 561 23.19 -42.56 -18.70
C ASP A 561 22.05 -42.66 -19.71
N ALA A 562 21.36 -41.54 -19.97
CA ALA A 562 20.21 -41.48 -20.87
C ALA A 562 20.51 -41.91 -22.34
N ASN A 563 21.78 -42.04 -22.71
CA ASN A 563 22.20 -42.52 -24.04
C ASN A 563 22.57 -44.02 -24.03
N GLY A 564 22.42 -44.71 -22.90
CA GLY A 564 22.73 -46.13 -22.77
C GLY A 564 24.20 -46.44 -22.47
N LYS A 565 25.01 -45.46 -22.06
CA LYS A 565 26.40 -45.72 -21.67
C LYS A 565 26.49 -46.10 -20.20
N HIS A 566 27.23 -47.19 -19.91
CA HIS A 566 27.40 -47.74 -18.57
C HIS A 566 28.67 -47.24 -17.88
N TYR A 567 28.59 -47.10 -16.56
CA TYR A 567 29.66 -46.66 -15.67
C TYR A 567 29.78 -47.63 -14.48
N ALA A 568 31.01 -48.01 -14.15
CA ALA A 568 31.27 -48.89 -13.02
C ALA A 568 31.05 -48.18 -11.68
N LEU A 569 30.48 -48.90 -10.72
CA LEU A 569 30.30 -48.45 -9.34
C LEU A 569 31.37 -49.03 -8.41
N PRO A 570 31.74 -48.30 -7.34
CA PRO A 570 32.59 -48.83 -6.28
C PRO A 570 31.84 -49.84 -5.41
N ASP A 571 32.58 -50.71 -4.71
CA ASP A 571 32.02 -51.67 -3.76
C ASP A 571 31.70 -50.96 -2.42
N VAL A 572 30.44 -50.56 -2.24
CA VAL A 572 29.96 -49.78 -1.08
C VAL A 572 28.57 -50.27 -0.65
N PHE A 573 28.20 -50.01 0.61
CA PHE A 573 26.94 -50.49 1.18
C PHE A 573 25.68 -49.86 0.54
N THR A 574 25.71 -48.54 0.29
CA THR A 574 24.58 -47.85 -0.36
C THR A 574 25.04 -46.66 -1.17
N MET A 575 24.34 -46.36 -2.26
CA MET A 575 24.56 -45.19 -3.11
C MET A 575 23.23 -44.56 -3.50
N GLN A 576 23.21 -43.23 -3.67
CA GLN A 576 22.06 -42.46 -4.10
C GLN A 576 22.49 -41.34 -5.05
N SER A 577 21.77 -41.14 -6.15
CA SER A 577 22.06 -40.05 -7.09
C SER A 577 21.81 -38.70 -6.45
N LEU A 578 22.72 -37.76 -6.68
CA LEU A 578 22.60 -36.33 -6.39
C LEU A 578 22.29 -35.52 -7.66
N GLY A 579 22.25 -36.17 -8.83
CA GLY A 579 22.07 -35.60 -10.16
C GLY A 579 23.37 -35.32 -10.92
N ASN A 580 23.30 -35.23 -12.26
CA ASN A 580 24.44 -34.94 -13.14
C ASN A 580 25.67 -35.85 -12.93
N GLY A 581 25.46 -37.13 -12.65
CA GLY A 581 26.53 -38.13 -12.48
C GLY A 581 27.18 -38.14 -11.10
N TRP A 582 26.68 -37.33 -10.16
CA TRP A 582 27.13 -37.33 -8.78
C TRP A 582 26.27 -38.25 -7.93
N PHE A 583 26.92 -39.00 -7.05
CA PHE A 583 26.25 -39.92 -6.13
C PHE A 583 26.80 -39.73 -4.72
N ARG A 584 25.94 -39.77 -3.70
CA ARG A 584 26.35 -39.94 -2.31
C ARG A 584 26.39 -41.42 -1.96
N PHE A 585 27.35 -41.84 -1.14
CA PHE A 585 27.49 -43.24 -0.75
C PHE A 585 27.78 -43.43 0.74
N ARG A 586 27.50 -44.63 1.28
CA ARG A 586 27.98 -45.06 2.61
C ARG A 586 28.66 -46.42 2.49
N GLU A 587 29.64 -46.65 3.35
CA GLU A 587 30.38 -47.92 3.42
C GLU A 587 29.72 -48.94 4.36
N THR A 588 28.85 -48.52 5.28
CA THR A 588 28.20 -49.42 6.24
C THR A 588 26.75 -49.04 6.53
N ALA A 589 25.99 -50.00 7.07
CA ALA A 589 24.61 -49.84 7.52
C ALA A 589 24.46 -49.22 8.94
N LYS A 590 25.57 -48.88 9.61
CA LYS A 590 25.52 -48.43 11.01
C LYS A 590 24.70 -47.16 11.15
N GLU A 591 23.91 -47.08 12.21
CA GLU A 591 23.21 -45.85 12.57
C GLU A 591 24.23 -44.70 12.74
N GLY A 592 23.96 -43.54 12.14
CA GLY A 592 24.91 -42.43 12.09
C GLY A 592 26.04 -42.56 11.05
N ALA A 593 26.03 -43.58 10.18
CA ALA A 593 27.01 -43.69 9.09
C ALA A 593 26.99 -42.44 8.17
N LEU A 594 28.17 -41.88 7.95
CA LEU A 594 28.36 -40.66 7.16
C LEU A 594 28.31 -40.94 5.66
N TRP A 595 27.95 -39.92 4.90
CA TRP A 595 27.93 -39.90 3.44
C TRP A 595 29.28 -39.46 2.88
N GLY A 596 29.77 -40.19 1.88
CA GLY A 596 30.79 -39.78 0.94
C GLY A 596 30.15 -39.34 -0.38
N ILE A 597 30.96 -38.83 -1.31
CA ILE A 597 30.53 -38.35 -2.62
C ILE A 597 31.42 -38.97 -3.70
N TYR A 598 30.78 -39.49 -4.74
CA TYR A 598 31.41 -40.18 -5.86
C TYR A 598 30.94 -39.57 -7.19
N ASP A 599 31.88 -39.30 -8.07
CA ASP A 599 31.64 -38.91 -9.45
C ASP A 599 31.74 -40.16 -10.33
N VAL A 600 30.59 -40.58 -10.87
CA VAL A 600 30.48 -41.81 -11.65
C VAL A 600 31.07 -41.65 -13.05
N ILE A 601 31.06 -40.43 -13.59
CA ILE A 601 31.51 -40.11 -14.95
C ILE A 601 33.04 -40.24 -15.00
N ASN A 602 33.71 -39.67 -13.99
CA ASN A 602 35.16 -39.68 -13.86
C ASN A 602 35.69 -40.85 -13.01
N GLN A 603 34.81 -41.71 -12.50
CA GLN A 603 35.12 -42.84 -11.61
C GLN A 603 36.01 -42.45 -10.42
N LYS A 604 35.62 -41.38 -9.72
CA LYS A 604 36.45 -40.73 -8.71
C LYS A 604 35.68 -40.52 -7.41
N VAL A 605 36.26 -40.94 -6.29
CA VAL A 605 35.79 -40.51 -4.95
C VAL A 605 36.13 -39.02 -4.80
N ILE A 606 35.09 -38.19 -4.76
CA ILE A 606 35.20 -36.74 -4.57
C ILE A 606 35.42 -36.42 -3.10
N ALA A 607 34.67 -37.09 -2.22
CA ALA A 607 34.84 -36.99 -0.78
C ALA A 607 34.61 -38.36 -0.11
N PRO A 608 35.49 -38.81 0.81
CA PRO A 608 35.21 -40.00 1.60
C PRO A 608 34.04 -39.75 2.58
N PRO A 609 33.44 -40.80 3.17
CA PRO A 609 32.38 -40.69 4.17
C PRO A 609 32.70 -39.71 5.32
N SER A 610 32.14 -38.51 5.24
CA SER A 610 32.48 -37.40 6.16
C SER A 610 31.28 -36.48 6.48
N TYR A 611 30.16 -36.63 5.77
CA TYR A 611 29.00 -35.75 5.91
C TYR A 611 27.81 -36.45 6.56
N LEU A 612 27.14 -35.79 7.49
CA LEU A 612 25.87 -36.25 8.04
C LEU A 612 24.77 -36.21 6.97
N ALA A 613 24.78 -35.17 6.13
CA ALA A 613 23.86 -34.99 5.02
C ALA A 613 24.56 -34.33 3.82
N VAL A 614 24.08 -34.65 2.61
CA VAL A 614 24.53 -34.05 1.34
C VAL A 614 23.28 -33.69 0.54
N GLY A 615 23.13 -32.42 0.17
CA GLY A 615 22.05 -31.91 -0.66
C GLY A 615 22.22 -32.24 -2.15
N THR A 616 21.25 -31.82 -2.96
CA THR A 616 21.28 -32.05 -4.41
C THR A 616 22.38 -31.24 -5.09
N TYR A 617 22.97 -31.82 -6.13
CA TYR A 617 23.98 -31.13 -6.94
C TYR A 617 23.28 -30.21 -7.93
N ALA A 618 23.66 -28.93 -7.95
CA ALA A 618 23.26 -27.99 -8.99
C ALA A 618 24.33 -26.93 -9.23
N ASN A 619 24.58 -26.62 -10.49
CA ASN A 619 25.56 -25.62 -10.94
C ASN A 619 26.98 -25.83 -10.36
N GLY A 620 27.44 -27.08 -10.25
CA GLY A 620 28.78 -27.36 -9.73
C GLY A 620 28.90 -27.45 -8.21
N LEU A 621 27.79 -27.26 -7.47
CA LEU A 621 27.79 -27.09 -6.02
C LEU A 621 26.78 -27.98 -5.32
N ALA A 622 27.12 -28.40 -4.10
CA ALA A 622 26.21 -29.08 -3.18
C ALA A 622 26.40 -28.56 -1.75
N ASN A 623 25.30 -28.37 -1.02
CA ASN A 623 25.36 -28.10 0.42
C ASN A 623 25.59 -29.40 1.19
N VAL A 624 26.45 -29.35 2.20
CA VAL A 624 26.82 -30.51 3.01
C VAL A 624 26.71 -30.17 4.49
N GLN A 625 26.29 -31.15 5.30
CA GLN A 625 26.20 -31.02 6.74
C GLN A 625 27.27 -31.89 7.40
N LEU A 626 28.06 -31.32 8.31
CA LEU A 626 29.04 -32.06 9.10
C LEU A 626 28.38 -32.75 10.30
N PRO A 627 29.09 -33.70 10.98
CA PRO A 627 28.57 -34.39 12.16
C PRO A 627 28.21 -33.48 13.35
N ASN A 628 28.74 -32.24 13.37
CA ASN A 628 28.37 -31.21 14.36
C ASN A 628 27.08 -30.45 13.98
N SER A 629 26.32 -30.95 13.00
CA SER A 629 25.08 -30.38 12.47
C SER A 629 25.21 -29.04 11.73
N LEU A 630 26.43 -28.55 11.50
CA LEU A 630 26.66 -27.31 10.75
C LEU A 630 26.78 -27.58 9.25
N TRP A 631 26.23 -26.64 8.48
CA TRP A 631 26.14 -26.67 7.03
C TRP A 631 27.23 -25.82 6.37
N GLY A 632 27.75 -26.30 5.25
CA GLY A 632 28.65 -25.59 4.33
C GLY A 632 28.33 -25.94 2.86
N ILE A 633 29.15 -25.47 1.93
CA ILE A 633 29.00 -25.72 0.49
C ILE A 633 30.33 -26.20 -0.08
N ILE A 634 30.27 -27.25 -0.89
CA ILE A 634 31.43 -27.79 -1.62
C ILE A 634 31.24 -27.65 -3.12
N ASN A 635 32.38 -27.60 -3.83
CA ASN A 635 32.42 -27.57 -5.28
C ASN A 635 32.54 -28.98 -5.90
N ALA A 636 32.64 -29.02 -7.23
CA ALA A 636 32.79 -30.25 -8.00
C ALA A 636 34.04 -31.10 -7.65
N ASP A 637 35.03 -30.53 -6.98
CA ASP A 637 36.22 -31.27 -6.52
C ASP A 637 36.10 -31.74 -5.07
N GLY A 638 34.96 -31.50 -4.41
CA GLY A 638 34.75 -31.79 -3.00
C GLY A 638 35.43 -30.79 -2.06
N LYS A 639 36.03 -29.73 -2.62
CA LYS A 639 36.67 -28.67 -1.83
C LYS A 639 35.60 -27.73 -1.26
N PRO A 640 35.76 -27.26 -0.01
CA PRO A 640 34.84 -26.28 0.56
C PRO A 640 34.92 -24.98 -0.25
N LEU A 641 33.79 -24.58 -0.82
CA LEU A 641 33.57 -23.20 -1.26
C LEU A 641 33.16 -22.33 -0.07
N VAL A 642 32.35 -22.90 0.82
CA VAL A 642 31.89 -22.28 2.07
C VAL A 642 32.14 -23.27 3.20
N GLU A 643 32.88 -22.84 4.21
CA GLU A 643 33.14 -23.64 5.41
C GLU A 643 31.84 -23.96 6.17
N ALA A 644 31.80 -25.15 6.78
CA ALA A 644 30.62 -25.61 7.48
C ALA A 644 30.48 -24.97 8.87
N LYS A 645 29.88 -23.78 8.91
CA LYS A 645 29.65 -23.00 10.14
C LYS A 645 28.20 -22.48 10.30
N TYR A 646 27.30 -22.82 9.38
CA TYR A 646 25.94 -22.30 9.34
C TYR A 646 24.94 -23.28 9.93
N ALA A 647 23.87 -22.79 10.56
CA ALA A 647 22.78 -23.64 11.04
C ALA A 647 21.88 -24.12 9.89
N ASN A 648 21.79 -23.34 8.81
CA ASN A 648 21.06 -23.69 7.60
C ASN A 648 21.71 -23.07 6.36
N VAL A 649 21.58 -23.76 5.22
CA VAL A 649 22.01 -23.30 3.89
C VAL A 649 20.89 -23.61 2.91
N ARG A 650 20.37 -22.58 2.25
CA ARG A 650 19.26 -22.69 1.28
C ARG A 650 19.68 -22.09 -0.05
N ARG A 651 19.45 -22.81 -1.15
CA ARG A 651 19.58 -22.25 -2.50
C ARG A 651 18.38 -21.35 -2.78
N ILE A 652 18.61 -20.10 -3.20
CA ILE A 652 17.55 -19.15 -3.56
C ILE A 652 17.13 -19.39 -5.01
N ASN A 653 18.10 -19.41 -5.93
CA ASN A 653 17.90 -19.66 -7.35
C ASN A 653 19.17 -20.32 -7.94
N ASN A 654 19.30 -20.34 -9.27
CA ASN A 654 20.48 -20.90 -9.93
C ASN A 654 21.78 -20.15 -9.64
N ALA A 655 21.73 -18.90 -9.16
CA ALA A 655 22.90 -18.04 -8.92
C ALA A 655 23.24 -17.84 -7.44
N LEU A 656 22.25 -17.88 -6.54
CA LEU A 656 22.36 -17.40 -5.16
C LEU A 656 22.01 -18.43 -4.08
N TRP A 657 22.60 -18.24 -2.91
CA TRP A 657 22.35 -18.97 -1.68
C TRP A 657 22.10 -18.04 -0.51
N GLN A 658 21.27 -18.47 0.44
CA GLN A 658 21.09 -17.86 1.75
C GLN A 658 21.71 -18.75 2.82
N LEU A 659 22.55 -18.18 3.68
CA LEU A 659 23.29 -18.89 4.73
C LEU A 659 22.93 -18.32 6.10
N GLY A 660 22.33 -19.12 6.98
CA GLY A 660 21.85 -18.69 8.30
C GLY A 660 22.80 -19.06 9.44
N MET A 661 23.15 -18.09 10.28
CA MET A 661 24.00 -18.33 11.46
C MET A 661 23.27 -19.08 12.57
N PRO A 662 23.98 -19.87 13.39
CA PRO A 662 23.42 -20.40 14.64
C PRO A 662 22.98 -19.25 15.57
N VAL A 663 21.82 -19.39 16.19
CA VAL A 663 21.38 -18.49 17.27
C VAL A 663 22.21 -18.72 18.53
N ALA A 664 22.56 -17.65 19.24
CA ALA A 664 23.47 -17.69 20.39
C ALA A 664 22.87 -18.37 21.63
N SER A 665 21.53 -18.51 21.70
CA SER A 665 20.80 -19.16 22.79
C SER A 665 19.55 -19.86 22.25
N ALA A 666 19.19 -21.02 22.84
CA ALA A 666 17.97 -21.75 22.52
C ALA A 666 16.68 -20.95 22.86
N ASP A 667 16.77 -19.91 23.70
CA ASP A 667 15.66 -19.06 24.10
C ASP A 667 15.40 -17.89 23.14
N GLN A 668 16.26 -17.65 22.14
CA GLN A 668 16.02 -16.63 21.12
C GLN A 668 15.12 -17.19 20.00
N PRO A 669 14.13 -16.42 19.53
CA PRO A 669 13.30 -16.84 18.41
C PRO A 669 14.16 -17.03 17.16
N ALA A 670 13.91 -18.10 16.40
CA ALA A 670 14.66 -18.43 15.19
C ALA A 670 14.67 -17.30 14.13
N SER A 671 13.72 -16.36 14.20
CA SER A 671 13.68 -15.15 13.35
C SER A 671 14.91 -14.25 13.56
N SER A 672 15.43 -14.16 14.78
CA SER A 672 16.58 -13.30 15.13
C SER A 672 17.94 -13.78 14.60
N ALA A 673 17.99 -14.94 13.92
CA ALA A 673 19.22 -15.46 13.34
C ALA A 673 19.65 -14.59 12.14
N ALA A 674 20.84 -14.00 12.22
CA ALA A 674 21.43 -13.29 11.08
C ALA A 674 21.70 -14.26 9.93
N SER A 675 21.43 -13.83 8.70
CA SER A 675 21.79 -14.58 7.50
C SER A 675 22.45 -13.68 6.47
N GLU A 676 23.24 -14.28 5.58
CA GLU A 676 23.90 -13.61 4.46
C GLU A 676 23.46 -14.24 3.13
N ILE A 677 23.65 -13.49 2.04
CA ILE A 677 23.44 -13.99 0.67
C ILE A 677 24.78 -14.04 -0.05
N ILE A 678 25.07 -15.19 -0.67
CA ILE A 678 26.28 -15.39 -1.47
C ILE A 678 25.93 -15.84 -2.89
N ALA A 679 26.83 -15.59 -3.83
CA ALA A 679 26.76 -16.16 -5.17
C ALA A 679 27.52 -17.51 -5.26
N ASN A 680 27.31 -18.23 -6.36
CA ASN A 680 28.01 -19.50 -6.63
C ASN A 680 29.54 -19.39 -6.72
N ASP A 681 30.11 -18.19 -6.84
CA ASP A 681 31.56 -17.95 -6.77
C ASP A 681 32.07 -17.81 -5.31
N GLY A 682 31.18 -17.94 -4.33
CA GLY A 682 31.48 -17.83 -2.90
C GLY A 682 31.53 -16.38 -2.40
N LYS A 683 31.34 -15.38 -3.26
CA LYS A 683 31.36 -13.97 -2.82
C LYS A 683 30.05 -13.58 -2.16
N VAL A 684 30.18 -12.82 -1.08
CA VAL A 684 29.06 -12.22 -0.36
C VAL A 684 28.43 -11.12 -1.22
N ARG A 685 27.10 -11.20 -1.38
CA ARG A 685 26.26 -10.19 -2.02
C ARG A 685 25.55 -9.34 -0.98
N ILE A 686 25.03 -9.96 0.08
CA ILE A 686 24.50 -9.27 1.24
C ILE A 686 25.20 -9.82 2.47
N GLU A 687 25.82 -8.95 3.25
CA GLU A 687 26.51 -9.30 4.49
C GLU A 687 25.54 -9.84 5.55
N LEU A 688 26.07 -10.41 6.63
CA LEU A 688 25.29 -10.95 7.74
C LEU A 688 24.31 -9.91 8.29
N THR A 689 23.02 -10.18 8.07
CA THR A 689 21.92 -9.26 8.35
C THR A 689 20.86 -9.95 9.23
N PRO A 690 20.49 -9.37 10.39
CA PRO A 690 19.40 -9.88 11.23
C PRO A 690 18.03 -9.86 10.52
N ASP A 691 17.21 -10.88 10.78
CA ASP A 691 15.83 -11.01 10.26
C ASP A 691 15.72 -10.82 8.73
N LEU A 692 16.74 -11.26 7.97
CA LEU A 692 16.80 -11.09 6.52
C LEU A 692 15.79 -12.01 5.80
N ASN A 693 14.75 -11.40 5.24
CA ASN A 693 13.75 -12.05 4.40
C ASN A 693 14.11 -11.91 2.93
N VAL A 694 13.93 -13.00 2.16
CA VAL A 694 14.27 -13.05 0.73
C VAL A 694 13.04 -13.53 -0.05
N ASN A 695 12.54 -12.68 -0.94
CA ASN A 695 11.44 -12.95 -1.86
C ASN A 695 11.92 -12.87 -3.30
N GLN A 696 11.46 -13.79 -4.15
CA GLN A 696 11.76 -13.79 -5.58
C GLN A 696 10.52 -13.33 -6.37
N PHE A 697 10.72 -12.42 -7.33
CA PHE A 697 9.69 -11.98 -8.27
C PHE A 697 9.49 -13.01 -9.38
N ASN A 698 8.38 -12.92 -10.11
CA ASN A 698 8.08 -13.82 -11.24
C ASN A 698 9.11 -13.73 -12.37
N ASP A 699 9.71 -12.55 -12.57
CA ASP A 699 10.78 -12.29 -13.53
C ASP A 699 12.16 -12.81 -13.07
N GLY A 700 12.24 -13.34 -11.85
CA GLY A 700 13.44 -13.93 -11.27
C GLY A 700 14.31 -12.96 -10.45
N ARG A 701 14.01 -11.66 -10.42
CA ARG A 701 14.67 -10.69 -9.50
C ARG A 701 14.44 -11.08 -8.04
N ILE A 702 15.29 -10.59 -7.15
CA ILE A 702 15.27 -10.96 -5.74
C ILE A 702 15.22 -9.70 -4.88
N LEU A 703 14.21 -9.63 -4.01
CA LEU A 703 14.11 -8.62 -2.96
C LEU A 703 14.55 -9.24 -1.64
N ALA A 704 15.67 -8.75 -1.09
CA ALA A 704 16.09 -9.05 0.26
C ALA A 704 15.74 -7.86 1.18
N THR A 705 15.18 -8.11 2.37
CA THR A 705 14.81 -7.06 3.33
C THR A 705 15.15 -7.48 4.76
N SER A 706 15.84 -6.62 5.51
CA SER A 706 16.18 -6.83 6.92
C SER A 706 15.00 -6.52 7.85
N GLY A 707 15.09 -6.96 9.11
CA GLY A 707 14.13 -6.60 10.16
C GLY A 707 14.09 -5.09 10.46
N GLU A 708 15.18 -4.38 10.22
CA GLU A 708 15.27 -2.91 10.39
C GLU A 708 14.76 -2.13 9.16
N GLY A 709 14.31 -2.83 8.11
CA GLY A 709 13.73 -2.23 6.91
C GLY A 709 14.75 -1.80 5.85
N GLN A 710 16.02 -2.21 5.97
CA GLN A 710 17.00 -2.08 4.88
C GLN A 710 16.70 -3.11 3.80
N SER A 711 16.70 -2.70 2.54
CA SER A 711 16.37 -3.58 1.43
C SER A 711 17.41 -3.55 0.31
N TRP A 712 17.49 -4.65 -0.43
CA TRP A 712 18.31 -4.83 -1.62
C TRP A 712 17.47 -5.43 -2.73
N LEU A 713 17.53 -4.84 -3.92
CA LEU A 713 17.03 -5.46 -5.14
C LEU A 713 18.22 -6.04 -5.90
N LEU A 714 18.16 -7.34 -6.19
CA LEU A 714 19.16 -8.08 -6.95
C LEU A 714 18.56 -8.59 -8.25
N ASN A 715 19.36 -8.59 -9.31
CA ASN A 715 18.99 -9.23 -10.55
C ASN A 715 19.01 -10.77 -10.43
N VAL A 716 18.63 -11.47 -11.50
CA VAL A 716 18.58 -12.95 -11.53
C VAL A 716 19.95 -13.58 -11.25
N GLN A 717 21.04 -12.89 -11.59
CA GLN A 717 22.43 -13.30 -11.38
C GLN A 717 22.95 -12.97 -9.97
N GLY A 718 22.21 -12.18 -9.19
CA GLY A 718 22.56 -11.79 -7.84
C GLY A 718 23.48 -10.57 -7.72
N ASP A 719 23.56 -9.74 -8.77
CA ASP A 719 24.17 -8.42 -8.65
C ASP A 719 23.15 -7.43 -8.07
N ILE A 720 23.60 -6.57 -7.16
CA ILE A 720 22.75 -5.55 -6.54
C ILE A 720 22.46 -4.46 -7.58
N GLU A 721 21.21 -4.38 -8.01
CA GLU A 721 20.71 -3.31 -8.89
C GLU A 721 20.33 -2.07 -8.08
N LEU A 722 19.77 -2.27 -6.88
CA LEU A 722 19.35 -1.17 -6.02
C LEU A 722 19.65 -1.41 -4.55
N HIS A 723 20.35 -0.44 -3.97
CA HIS A 723 20.59 -0.35 -2.54
C HIS A 723 20.65 1.12 -2.11
N GLU A 724 19.49 1.69 -1.82
CA GLU A 724 19.37 3.07 -1.34
C GLU A 724 19.19 3.09 0.19
N GLN A 725 20.05 3.80 0.91
CA GLN A 725 19.93 3.93 2.36
C GLN A 725 18.59 4.58 2.73
N GLN A 726 17.99 4.12 3.84
CA GLN A 726 16.71 4.64 4.37
C GLN A 726 15.54 4.59 3.37
N THR A 727 15.66 3.74 2.34
CA THR A 727 14.63 3.49 1.34
C THR A 727 14.08 2.09 1.56
N LYS A 728 12.79 2.01 1.87
CA LYS A 728 12.08 0.74 1.89
C LYS A 728 11.79 0.35 0.44
N ILE A 729 12.20 -0.87 0.07
CA ILE A 729 11.89 -1.47 -1.22
C ILE A 729 10.78 -2.50 -0.99
N SER A 730 9.69 -2.41 -1.72
CA SER A 730 8.56 -3.34 -1.61
C SER A 730 8.05 -3.75 -2.98
N ALA A 731 7.62 -5.01 -3.10
CA ALA A 731 6.98 -5.52 -4.31
C ALA A 731 5.54 -5.00 -4.45
N VAL A 732 5.14 -4.65 -5.67
CA VAL A 732 3.76 -4.32 -6.06
C VAL A 732 3.48 -5.06 -7.36
N GLY A 733 3.09 -6.34 -7.26
CA GLY A 733 3.14 -7.26 -8.41
C GLY A 733 4.58 -7.44 -8.87
N ASP A 734 4.80 -7.32 -10.19
CA ASP A 734 6.13 -7.36 -10.79
C ASP A 734 6.88 -6.01 -10.73
N TRP A 735 6.26 -4.97 -10.16
CA TRP A 735 6.88 -3.66 -9.97
C TRP A 735 7.53 -3.52 -8.60
N VAL A 736 8.52 -2.63 -8.51
CA VAL A 736 9.23 -2.34 -7.27
C VAL A 736 8.92 -0.92 -6.80
N LYS A 737 8.30 -0.80 -5.62
CA LYS A 737 8.01 0.47 -4.96
C LYS A 737 9.16 0.85 -4.03
N LEU A 738 9.75 2.01 -4.27
CA LEU A 738 10.77 2.66 -3.46
C LEU A 738 10.09 3.76 -2.62
N SER A 739 10.19 3.63 -1.31
CA SER A 739 9.61 4.59 -0.36
C SER A 739 10.68 5.04 0.63
N ARG A 740 11.13 6.29 0.49
CA ARG A 740 12.05 6.93 1.42
C ARG A 740 11.30 7.43 2.65
N GLN A 741 11.86 7.19 3.83
CA GLN A 741 11.29 7.73 5.06
C GLN A 741 11.46 9.25 5.11
N PRO A 742 10.50 9.99 5.68
CA PRO A 742 10.69 11.41 5.97
C PRO A 742 11.93 11.63 6.82
N GLN A 743 12.60 12.76 6.61
CA GLN A 743 13.81 13.11 7.35
C GLN A 743 13.60 14.42 8.09
N ILE A 744 13.94 14.42 9.39
CA ILE A 744 13.87 15.60 10.24
C ILE A 744 15.22 15.80 10.91
N GLY A 745 15.81 16.99 10.75
CA GLY A 745 17.05 17.37 11.41
C GLY A 745 17.13 18.87 11.64
N TYR A 746 18.32 19.36 11.98
CA TYR A 746 18.51 20.76 12.35
C TYR A 746 19.72 21.38 11.65
N LEU A 747 19.51 22.56 11.07
CA LEU A 747 20.49 23.31 10.29
C LEU A 747 21.08 24.46 11.11
N ASN A 748 22.38 24.66 10.97
CA ASN A 748 23.01 25.92 11.39
C ASN A 748 22.73 27.05 10.38
N ALA A 749 23.16 28.27 10.71
CA ALA A 749 22.99 29.44 9.85
C ALA A 749 23.69 29.35 8.47
N GLN A 750 24.58 28.37 8.25
CA GLN A 750 25.20 28.09 6.95
C GLN A 750 24.41 27.07 6.11
N GLY A 751 23.24 26.61 6.59
CA GLY A 751 22.43 25.59 5.93
C GLY A 751 23.01 24.17 6.04
N ASN A 752 24.00 23.95 6.90
CA ASN A 752 24.58 22.62 7.12
C ASN A 752 23.90 21.94 8.31
N TRP A 753 23.78 20.62 8.25
CA TRP A 753 23.29 19.81 9.37
C TRP A 753 24.17 20.01 10.61
N GLN A 754 23.61 20.65 11.64
CA GLN A 754 24.19 20.75 12.98
C GLN A 754 23.80 19.52 13.80
N ILE A 755 22.57 19.05 13.65
CA ILE A 755 22.08 17.78 14.18
C ILE A 755 21.56 17.00 12.99
N ALA A 756 22.13 15.81 12.78
CA ALA A 756 21.86 14.96 11.62
C ALA A 756 20.37 14.60 11.49
N PRO A 757 19.87 14.46 10.25
CA PRO A 757 18.50 14.06 10.02
C PRO A 757 18.26 12.63 10.49
N GLN A 758 17.07 12.41 11.03
CA GLN A 758 16.59 11.13 11.54
C GLN A 758 15.12 10.97 11.17
N VAL A 759 14.65 9.72 11.15
CA VAL A 759 13.26 9.38 10.75
C VAL A 759 12.25 9.87 11.80
N LEU A 760 12.67 9.95 13.05
CA LEU A 760 11.77 10.20 14.16
C LEU A 760 11.49 11.69 14.36
N PRO A 761 10.28 12.04 14.84
CA PRO A 761 9.90 13.44 14.99
C PRO A 761 10.71 14.18 16.07
N GLY A 762 10.81 15.48 15.89
CA GLY A 762 11.27 16.42 16.91
C GLY A 762 10.59 17.78 16.76
N THR A 763 10.73 18.67 17.75
CA THR A 763 10.16 20.02 17.73
C THR A 763 11.18 21.06 17.28
N ALA A 764 10.70 22.25 16.92
CA ALA A 764 11.57 23.43 16.77
C ALA A 764 12.36 23.72 18.07
N PHE A 765 13.50 24.39 17.93
CA PHE A 765 14.26 24.89 19.08
C PHE A 765 13.59 26.14 19.66
N VAL A 766 13.29 26.10 20.96
CA VAL A 766 12.75 27.21 21.74
C VAL A 766 13.61 27.35 22.98
N ASN A 767 14.12 28.55 23.26
CA ASN A 767 14.98 28.81 24.43
C ASN A 767 16.13 27.80 24.60
N GLY A 768 16.77 27.41 23.48
CA GLY A 768 17.90 26.49 23.45
C GLY A 768 17.55 25.02 23.74
N ARG A 769 16.27 24.64 23.67
CA ARG A 769 15.82 23.25 23.78
C ARG A 769 14.90 22.83 22.66
N ALA A 770 14.93 21.54 22.35
CA ALA A 770 13.95 20.88 21.50
C ALA A 770 13.59 19.51 22.09
N LEU A 771 12.45 18.97 21.68
CA LEU A 771 12.08 17.58 21.96
C LEU A 771 12.54 16.68 20.82
N ARG A 772 13.06 15.51 21.17
CA ARG A 772 13.39 14.40 20.25
C ARG A 772 12.59 13.16 20.68
N ILE A 773 11.79 12.61 19.77
CA ILE A 773 10.98 11.43 20.03
C ILE A 773 11.77 10.18 19.63
N GLN A 774 11.81 9.17 20.50
CA GLN A 774 12.48 7.90 20.27
C GLN A 774 11.57 6.72 20.63
N PRO A 775 11.86 5.48 20.17
CA PRO A 775 11.04 4.30 20.50
C PRO A 775 10.92 4.07 22.01
N GLN A 776 11.96 4.40 22.77
CA GLN A 776 12.01 4.29 24.23
C GLN A 776 11.38 5.49 24.98
N GLY A 777 10.88 6.51 24.28
CA GLY A 777 10.26 7.69 24.89
C GLY A 777 10.73 9.02 24.29
N THR A 778 10.17 10.13 24.80
CA THR A 778 10.54 11.49 24.39
C THR A 778 11.65 12.03 25.28
N GLU A 779 12.60 12.77 24.71
CA GLU A 779 13.65 13.43 25.47
C GLU A 779 13.82 14.91 25.08
N LEU A 780 14.34 15.68 26.02
CA LEU A 780 14.73 17.07 25.83
C LEU A 780 16.20 17.12 25.42
N ILE A 781 16.52 17.85 24.35
CA ILE A 781 17.88 17.99 23.82
C ILE A 781 18.35 19.45 23.82
N ASP A 782 19.66 19.65 23.92
CA ASP A 782 20.30 20.95 23.70
C ASP A 782 20.58 21.22 22.21
N ASP A 783 21.13 22.40 21.91
CA ASP A 783 21.45 22.86 20.56
C ASP A 783 22.51 22.03 19.82
N LYS A 784 23.24 21.16 20.55
CA LYS A 784 24.20 20.19 19.99
C LYS A 784 23.58 18.80 19.79
N GLY A 785 22.30 18.64 20.12
CA GLY A 785 21.59 17.36 20.05
C GLY A 785 21.92 16.41 21.21
N VAL A 786 22.57 16.90 22.26
CA VAL A 786 22.89 16.14 23.47
C VAL A 786 21.64 16.08 24.35
N ARG A 787 21.35 14.89 24.88
CA ARG A 787 20.24 14.68 25.80
C ARG A 787 20.45 15.48 27.08
N VAL A 788 19.47 16.31 27.41
CA VAL A 788 19.38 17.07 28.68
C VAL A 788 18.61 16.24 29.72
N ALA A 789 17.47 15.67 29.34
CA ALA A 789 16.62 14.86 30.23
C ALA A 789 15.72 13.89 29.43
N ALA A 790 15.29 12.78 30.05
CA ALA A 790 14.10 12.09 29.55
C ALA A 790 12.85 12.84 29.99
N MET A 791 11.87 12.93 29.10
CA MET A 791 10.56 13.43 29.46
C MET A 791 9.79 12.33 30.21
N PRO A 792 8.88 12.70 31.13
CA PRO A 792 7.92 11.76 31.69
C PRO A 792 7.09 11.07 30.59
N ASP A 793 6.51 9.91 30.88
CA ASP A 793 5.66 9.21 29.91
C ASP A 793 4.52 10.11 29.42
N GLY A 794 4.39 10.17 28.10
CA GLY A 794 3.31 10.89 27.43
C GLY A 794 3.68 11.56 26.12
N ASN A 795 2.68 12.15 25.50
CA ASN A 795 2.84 12.91 24.26
C ASN A 795 3.16 14.37 24.59
N TRP A 796 4.41 14.76 24.37
CA TRP A 796 4.91 16.11 24.68
C TRP A 796 5.06 16.97 23.43
N LEU A 797 4.72 18.24 23.57
CA LEU A 797 4.90 19.29 22.57
C LEU A 797 5.73 20.42 23.18
N LEU A 798 6.54 21.08 22.37
CA LEU A 798 7.22 22.33 22.71
C LEU A 798 6.80 23.41 21.70
N PRO A 799 5.74 24.18 22.01
CA PRO A 799 5.22 25.19 21.10
C PRO A 799 6.19 26.37 20.93
N ALA A 800 6.12 27.03 19.77
CA ALA A 800 6.89 28.25 19.53
C ALA A 800 6.62 29.30 20.62
N ASN A 801 7.68 29.96 21.08
CA ASN A 801 7.68 30.96 22.16
C ASN A 801 7.11 30.44 23.49
N SER A 802 7.12 29.12 23.74
CA SER A 802 6.71 28.58 25.04
C SER A 802 7.88 28.50 26.01
N ASP A 803 7.66 28.86 27.27
CA ASP A 803 8.62 28.70 28.37
C ASP A 803 8.77 27.22 28.80
N MET A 804 7.75 26.41 28.53
CA MET A 804 7.63 25.03 28.99
C MET A 804 7.07 24.11 27.90
N SER A 805 7.44 22.82 27.97
CA SER A 805 6.81 21.77 27.19
C SER A 805 5.44 21.42 27.79
N VAL A 806 4.49 21.02 26.95
CA VAL A 806 3.10 20.72 27.35
C VAL A 806 2.64 19.36 26.81
N SER A 807 1.83 18.65 27.59
CA SER A 807 1.25 17.34 27.25
C SER A 807 -0.22 17.28 27.68
N TYR A 808 -1.05 16.57 26.91
CA TYR A 808 -2.51 16.45 27.11
C TYR A 808 -2.98 15.02 27.45
N ASP A 809 -2.12 14.22 28.07
CA ASP A 809 -2.44 12.82 28.36
C ASP A 809 -3.71 12.66 29.20
N ALA A 810 -4.55 11.70 28.81
CA ALA A 810 -5.75 11.32 29.55
C ALA A 810 -5.59 9.87 30.05
N GLN A 811 -5.54 9.66 31.36
CA GLN A 811 -5.57 8.29 31.92
C GLN A 811 -7.00 7.75 32.06
N ASP A 812 -8.01 8.62 32.17
CA ASP A 812 -9.41 8.23 32.50
C ASP A 812 -10.49 8.87 31.59
N GLY A 813 -10.11 9.31 30.38
CA GLY A 813 -11.04 9.99 29.45
C GLY A 813 -11.35 11.47 29.78
N ASN A 814 -10.77 12.00 30.86
CA ASN A 814 -10.76 13.44 31.15
C ASN A 814 -9.45 14.07 30.67
N PRO A 815 -9.49 15.21 29.94
CA PRO A 815 -8.27 15.88 29.51
C PRO A 815 -7.48 16.34 30.73
N THR A 816 -6.19 16.06 30.78
CA THR A 816 -5.26 16.57 31.81
C THR A 816 -4.09 17.23 31.10
N THR A 817 -3.73 18.43 31.52
CA THR A 817 -2.57 19.15 30.98
C THR A 817 -1.40 19.06 31.95
N ARG A 818 -0.24 18.71 31.43
CA ARG A 818 1.02 18.66 32.18
C ARG A 818 2.05 19.59 31.55
N TYR A 819 2.86 20.24 32.38
CA TYR A 819 3.96 21.09 31.94
C TYR A 819 5.30 20.64 32.49
N VAL A 820 6.29 20.60 31.61
CA VAL A 820 7.69 20.28 31.94
C VAL A 820 8.55 21.49 31.62
N ASP A 821 9.41 21.86 32.57
CA ASP A 821 10.30 23.00 32.43
C ASP A 821 11.47 22.72 31.46
N ASN A 822 12.30 23.73 31.21
CA ASN A 822 13.43 23.67 30.28
C ASN A 822 14.59 22.75 30.76
N SER A 823 14.47 22.15 31.95
CA SER A 823 15.38 21.14 32.49
C SER A 823 14.85 19.71 32.35
N GLY A 824 13.60 19.53 31.90
CA GLY A 824 12.95 18.23 31.79
C GLY A 824 12.18 17.81 33.05
N LYS A 825 12.06 18.67 34.06
CA LYS A 825 11.33 18.37 35.29
C LYS A 825 9.84 18.68 35.13
N LEU A 826 8.99 17.72 35.50
CA LEU A 826 7.54 17.93 35.60
C LEU A 826 7.24 18.97 36.68
N ALA A 827 6.67 20.11 36.29
CA ALA A 827 6.39 21.21 37.21
C ALA A 827 4.90 21.33 37.55
N ILE A 828 4.01 21.07 36.59
CA ILE A 828 2.56 21.29 36.74
C ILE A 828 1.80 20.09 36.19
N THR A 829 0.71 19.69 36.87
CA THR A 829 -0.29 18.74 36.39
C THR A 829 -1.67 19.24 36.80
N LEU A 830 -2.54 19.51 35.84
CA LEU A 830 -3.86 20.12 36.07
C LEU A 830 -4.93 19.45 35.20
N PRO A 831 -6.16 19.27 35.70
CA PRO A 831 -7.28 18.84 34.87
C PRO A 831 -7.66 19.93 33.85
N GLY A 832 -8.07 19.53 32.65
CA GLY A 832 -8.46 20.41 31.56
C GLY A 832 -7.44 20.48 30.42
N VAL A 833 -7.70 21.38 29.48
CA VAL A 833 -6.85 21.67 28.31
C VAL A 833 -6.21 23.05 28.51
N GLY A 834 -4.88 23.08 28.69
CA GLY A 834 -4.09 24.29 28.82
C GLY A 834 -3.43 24.74 27.50
N SER A 835 -3.06 26.00 27.40
CA SER A 835 -2.27 26.55 26.30
C SER A 835 -0.76 26.32 26.51
N ARG A 836 0.07 26.89 25.63
CA ARG A 836 1.49 27.13 25.90
C ARG A 836 1.65 28.05 27.10
N MET A 837 2.80 27.93 27.76
CA MET A 837 3.22 28.81 28.85
C MET A 837 4.03 29.96 28.25
N LEU A 838 3.66 31.21 28.48
CA LEU A 838 4.38 32.38 28.00
C LEU A 838 4.50 33.40 29.13
N ALA A 839 5.73 33.86 29.40
CA ALA A 839 6.05 34.74 30.51
C ALA A 839 5.51 34.22 31.87
N GLY A 840 5.58 32.91 32.08
CA GLY A 840 5.11 32.26 33.31
C GLY A 840 3.59 32.18 33.48
N GLN A 841 2.81 32.38 32.41
CA GLN A 841 1.36 32.27 32.42
C GLN A 841 0.87 31.36 31.29
N ALA A 842 -0.19 30.59 31.54
CA ALA A 842 -0.93 29.85 30.52
C ALA A 842 -2.45 30.07 30.66
N VAL A 843 -3.19 29.82 29.59
CA VAL A 843 -4.66 29.78 29.61
C VAL A 843 -5.11 28.35 29.87
N MET A 844 -6.05 28.13 30.78
CA MET A 844 -6.63 26.82 31.11
C MET A 844 -8.13 26.82 30.85
N ALA A 845 -8.62 25.80 30.14
CA ALA A 845 -10.06 25.54 30.00
C ALA A 845 -10.60 24.77 31.21
N LEU A 846 -11.64 25.31 31.83
CA LEU A 846 -12.37 24.75 32.96
C LEU A 846 -13.46 23.78 32.50
N ALA A 847 -14.02 23.01 33.45
CA ALA A 847 -15.03 21.99 33.17
C ALA A 847 -16.34 22.55 32.56
N ASP A 848 -16.65 23.83 32.79
CA ASP A 848 -17.83 24.52 32.23
C ASP A 848 -17.59 25.10 30.81
N GLY A 849 -16.39 24.86 30.26
CA GLY A 849 -15.94 25.34 28.96
C GLY A 849 -15.46 26.80 28.94
N ASN A 850 -15.49 27.51 30.08
CA ASN A 850 -14.84 28.80 30.18
C ASN A 850 -13.35 28.65 30.45
N LYS A 851 -12.62 29.75 30.38
CA LYS A 851 -11.17 29.82 30.46
C LYS A 851 -10.72 30.77 31.55
N THR A 852 -9.61 30.40 32.20
CA THR A 852 -8.90 31.20 33.20
C THR A 852 -7.40 31.22 32.91
N TRP A 853 -6.63 32.06 33.60
CA TRP A 853 -5.17 31.97 33.59
C TRP A 853 -4.66 31.10 34.72
N ILE A 854 -3.53 30.43 34.47
CA ILE A 854 -2.74 29.75 35.49
C ILE A 854 -1.32 30.33 35.52
N ASP A 855 -0.71 30.39 36.69
CA ASP A 855 0.71 30.74 36.86
C ASP A 855 1.64 29.55 36.58
N ALA A 856 2.95 29.78 36.67
CA ALA A 856 4.00 28.78 36.50
C ALA A 856 4.03 27.70 37.61
N GLN A 857 3.19 27.81 38.64
CA GLN A 857 2.96 26.81 39.67
C GLN A 857 1.61 26.08 39.48
N GLY A 858 0.82 26.49 38.48
CA GLY A 858 -0.48 25.93 38.16
C GLY A 858 -1.65 26.51 38.97
N HIS A 859 -1.45 27.59 39.72
CA HIS A 859 -2.55 28.21 40.45
C HIS A 859 -3.45 29.02 39.49
N PRO A 860 -4.76 28.77 39.46
CA PRO A 860 -5.68 29.52 38.64
C PRO A 860 -5.90 30.93 39.18
N THR A 861 -6.25 31.87 38.31
CA THR A 861 -6.69 33.23 38.66
C THR A 861 -8.21 33.24 38.80
N PRO A 862 -8.79 33.12 40.01
CA PRO A 862 -10.20 32.75 40.18
C PRO A 862 -11.19 33.79 39.65
N GLU A 863 -10.76 35.05 39.58
CA GLU A 863 -11.56 36.18 39.10
C GLU A 863 -11.69 36.21 37.56
N VAL A 864 -10.87 35.44 36.85
CA VAL A 864 -10.85 35.38 35.38
C VAL A 864 -11.65 34.17 34.91
N ASN A 865 -12.80 34.44 34.28
CA ASN A 865 -13.72 33.40 33.81
C ASN A 865 -14.43 33.84 32.51
N TYR A 866 -13.88 33.44 31.35
CA TYR A 866 -14.36 33.92 30.04
C TYR A 866 -14.56 32.80 29.02
N ARG A 867 -15.47 32.99 28.06
CA ARG A 867 -15.74 31.99 27.01
C ARG A 867 -14.56 31.78 26.07
N ASP A 868 -13.82 32.84 25.81
CA ASP A 868 -12.55 32.81 25.09
C ASP A 868 -11.58 33.80 25.74
N LEU A 869 -10.30 33.45 25.76
CA LEU A 869 -9.29 34.13 26.56
C LEU A 869 -7.91 33.96 25.92
N GLY A 870 -7.20 35.07 25.75
CA GLY A 870 -5.80 35.11 25.32
C GLY A 870 -4.81 35.17 26.48
N LEU A 871 -3.52 35.09 26.17
CA LEU A 871 -2.43 35.37 27.12
C LEU A 871 -2.27 36.88 27.32
N VAL A 872 -1.76 37.29 28.48
CA VAL A 872 -1.44 38.70 28.74
C VAL A 872 -0.16 39.06 28.01
N VAL A 873 -0.28 39.86 26.95
CA VAL A 873 0.85 40.36 26.15
C VAL A 873 0.75 41.88 26.10
N GLY A 874 1.86 42.59 26.38
CA GLY A 874 1.82 44.06 26.43
C GLY A 874 0.89 44.63 27.50
N GLY A 875 0.58 43.85 28.55
CA GLY A 875 -0.25 44.25 29.69
C GLY A 875 -1.75 43.99 29.56
N LEU A 876 -2.22 43.53 28.39
CA LEU A 876 -3.63 43.22 28.14
C LEU A 876 -3.78 41.85 27.48
N ALA A 877 -4.97 41.27 27.63
CA ALA A 877 -5.37 40.04 26.96
C ALA A 877 -6.76 40.20 26.37
N PHE A 878 -7.03 39.56 25.23
CA PHE A 878 -8.39 39.53 24.74
C PHE A 878 -9.25 38.59 25.60
N ALA A 879 -10.51 38.96 25.79
CA ALA A 879 -11.51 38.14 26.46
C ALA A 879 -12.86 38.28 25.78
N ARG A 880 -13.65 37.19 25.78
CA ARG A 880 -14.96 37.14 25.11
C ARG A 880 -16.11 36.93 26.09
N ILE A 881 -17.13 37.77 25.93
CA ILE A 881 -18.45 37.60 26.53
C ILE A 881 -19.48 37.51 25.40
N GLY A 882 -20.33 36.49 25.43
CA GLY A 882 -21.29 36.24 24.36
C GLY A 882 -20.59 36.08 23.01
N GLN A 883 -20.89 36.98 22.06
CA GLN A 883 -20.32 36.96 20.71
C GLN A 883 -19.22 38.02 20.50
N GLU A 884 -18.90 38.81 21.52
CA GLU A 884 -18.05 40.00 21.38
C GLU A 884 -16.79 39.88 22.25
N TYR A 885 -15.70 40.37 21.69
CA TYR A 885 -14.39 40.44 22.30
C TYR A 885 -14.09 41.85 22.79
N GLY A 886 -13.40 41.93 23.92
CA GLY A 886 -12.76 43.13 24.45
C GLY A 886 -11.37 42.77 24.98
N TYR A 887 -10.77 43.68 25.75
CA TYR A 887 -9.48 43.44 26.39
C TYR A 887 -9.53 43.69 27.90
N ILE A 888 -8.96 42.75 28.64
CA ILE A 888 -8.87 42.75 30.09
C ILE A 888 -7.43 42.97 30.55
N ASP A 889 -7.27 43.57 31.72
CA ASP A 889 -6.00 43.63 32.44
C ASP A 889 -5.66 42.29 33.12
N ALA A 890 -4.49 42.22 33.75
CA ALA A 890 -4.04 41.03 34.48
C ALA A 890 -4.91 40.66 35.70
N LYS A 891 -5.84 41.53 36.12
CA LYS A 891 -6.82 41.25 37.18
C LYS A 891 -8.15 40.72 36.61
N GLY A 892 -8.29 40.64 35.29
CA GLY A 892 -9.53 40.23 34.64
C GLY A 892 -10.55 41.36 34.45
N SER A 893 -10.18 42.62 34.68
CA SER A 893 -11.09 43.75 34.47
C SER A 893 -10.98 44.29 33.06
N PHE A 894 -12.11 44.54 32.37
CA PHE A 894 -12.10 45.13 31.03
C PHE A 894 -11.51 46.55 31.04
N VAL A 895 -10.41 46.72 30.34
CA VAL A 895 -9.84 48.03 29.99
C VAL A 895 -10.46 48.53 28.68
N ILE A 896 -10.71 47.61 27.74
CA ILE A 896 -11.41 47.90 26.48
C ILE A 896 -12.69 47.04 26.44
N PRO A 897 -13.89 47.66 26.41
CA PRO A 897 -15.16 46.95 26.46
C PRO A 897 -15.34 45.89 25.35
N PRO A 898 -16.08 44.80 25.63
CA PRO A 898 -16.28 43.72 24.66
C PRO A 898 -17.33 44.08 23.61
N VAL A 899 -16.90 44.71 22.51
CA VAL A 899 -17.77 45.18 21.41
C VAL A 899 -17.27 44.75 20.01
N TYR A 900 -16.23 43.92 19.95
CA TYR A 900 -15.57 43.55 18.70
C TYR A 900 -15.89 42.10 18.29
N ASN A 901 -16.05 41.87 16.98
CA ASN A 901 -16.28 40.53 16.45
C ASN A 901 -15.00 39.72 16.25
N ALA A 902 -13.86 40.40 16.08
CA ALA A 902 -12.54 39.79 15.98
C ALA A 902 -11.47 40.68 16.61
N VAL A 903 -10.42 40.05 17.13
CA VAL A 903 -9.32 40.68 17.87
C VAL A 903 -8.00 39.96 17.56
N SER A 904 -6.87 40.61 17.79
CA SER A 904 -5.54 39.98 17.88
C SER A 904 -5.01 40.09 19.30
N ALA A 905 -3.94 39.35 19.63
CA ALA A 905 -3.14 39.71 20.80
C ALA A 905 -2.51 41.10 20.59
N PHE A 906 -2.14 41.76 21.69
CA PHE A 906 -1.30 42.95 21.63
C PHE A 906 0.12 42.55 21.21
N ASP A 907 0.68 43.31 20.28
CA ASP A 907 2.09 43.23 19.89
C ASP A 907 2.56 44.68 19.65
N SER A 908 3.75 45.01 20.12
CA SER A 908 4.38 46.33 19.88
C SER A 908 3.50 47.52 20.33
N GLY A 909 2.69 47.31 21.38
CA GLY A 909 1.82 48.32 22.00
C GLY A 909 0.45 48.50 21.36
N VAL A 910 0.11 47.71 20.33
CA VAL A 910 -1.15 47.84 19.60
C VAL A 910 -1.84 46.50 19.42
N ALA A 911 -3.15 46.53 19.22
CA ALA A 911 -3.94 45.36 18.85
C ALA A 911 -4.89 45.67 17.70
N ILE A 912 -5.22 44.64 16.94
CA ILE A 912 -6.08 44.75 15.78
C ILE A 912 -7.46 44.23 16.15
N VAL A 913 -8.50 44.97 15.83
CA VAL A 913 -9.89 44.61 16.12
C VAL A 913 -10.77 44.78 14.89
N SER A 914 -11.93 44.13 14.86
CA SER A 914 -12.95 44.36 13.84
C SER A 914 -14.37 44.38 14.42
N THR A 915 -15.20 45.23 13.84
CA THR A 915 -16.67 45.16 13.92
C THR A 915 -17.22 44.62 12.60
N THR A 916 -18.54 44.55 12.47
CA THR A 916 -19.22 44.19 11.21
C THR A 916 -18.89 45.12 10.04
N GLN A 917 -18.53 46.38 10.31
CA GLN A 917 -18.37 47.40 9.28
C GLN A 917 -16.91 47.77 8.99
N MET A 918 -15.99 47.53 9.93
CA MET A 918 -14.64 48.08 9.86
C MET A 918 -13.64 47.33 10.74
N SER A 919 -12.37 47.44 10.36
CA SER A 919 -11.23 47.03 11.17
C SER A 919 -10.52 48.23 11.76
N MET A 920 -9.92 48.07 12.93
CA MET A 920 -9.17 49.13 13.60
C MET A 920 -7.87 48.59 14.18
N MET A 921 -6.88 49.48 14.26
CA MET A 921 -5.72 49.33 15.13
C MET A 921 -5.96 50.19 16.37
N LEU A 922 -5.87 49.59 17.55
CA LEU A 922 -6.07 50.26 18.83
C LEU A 922 -4.75 50.32 19.59
N ASP A 923 -4.55 51.39 20.36
CA ASP A 923 -3.56 51.40 21.44
C ASP A 923 -4.10 50.68 22.69
N SER A 924 -3.27 50.56 23.73
CA SER A 924 -3.61 49.90 24.99
C SER A 924 -4.70 50.61 25.80
N SER A 925 -5.10 51.83 25.45
CA SER A 925 -6.24 52.52 26.06
C SER A 925 -7.56 52.26 25.31
N GLY A 926 -7.51 51.56 24.17
CA GLY A 926 -8.64 51.33 23.28
C GLY A 926 -8.90 52.46 22.30
N LYS A 927 -7.99 53.44 22.20
CA LYS A 927 -8.12 54.55 21.24
C LYS A 927 -7.73 54.05 19.84
N PRO A 928 -8.56 54.31 18.81
CA PRO A 928 -8.23 53.93 17.44
C PRO A 928 -7.10 54.81 16.88
N LEU A 929 -6.02 54.16 16.45
CA LEU A 929 -4.88 54.76 15.76
C LEU A 929 -5.08 54.73 14.24
N ALA A 930 -5.68 53.66 13.74
CA ALA A 930 -6.08 53.53 12.35
C ALA A 930 -7.41 52.77 12.25
N ARG A 931 -8.17 53.04 11.18
CA ARG A 931 -9.33 52.25 10.81
C ARG A 931 -9.44 52.04 9.32
N VAL A 932 -9.82 50.84 8.92
CA VAL A 932 -10.18 50.49 7.54
C VAL A 932 -11.67 50.21 7.51
N GLY A 933 -12.40 51.03 6.78
CA GLY A 933 -13.82 50.86 6.49
C GLY A 933 -14.07 50.74 4.99
N ARG A 934 -15.32 50.48 4.62
CA ARG A 934 -15.74 50.47 3.21
C ARG A 934 -16.53 51.72 2.88
N GLU A 935 -16.09 52.45 1.86
CA GLU A 935 -16.78 53.63 1.34
C GLU A 935 -16.77 53.59 -0.18
N CYS A 936 -17.92 53.84 -0.82
CA CYS A 936 -18.08 53.79 -2.27
C CYS A 936 -17.55 52.51 -2.95
N GLY A 937 -17.74 51.36 -2.31
CA GLY A 937 -17.31 50.07 -2.86
C GLY A 937 -15.84 49.70 -2.61
N ILE A 938 -14.98 50.65 -2.20
CA ILE A 938 -13.55 50.45 -1.93
C ILE A 938 -13.22 50.47 -0.43
N GLN A 939 -11.99 50.04 -0.08
CA GLN A 939 -11.48 50.14 1.29
C GLN A 939 -10.80 51.50 1.49
N VAL A 940 -11.09 52.15 2.61
CA VAL A 940 -10.54 53.46 2.97
C VAL A 940 -9.88 53.38 4.34
N LEU A 941 -8.61 53.79 4.39
CA LEU A 941 -7.82 53.91 5.60
C LEU A 941 -7.95 55.33 6.15
N TYR A 942 -8.31 55.41 7.42
CA TYR A 942 -8.28 56.62 8.22
C TYR A 942 -7.28 56.46 9.36
N GLY A 943 -6.51 57.51 9.63
CA GLY A 943 -5.64 57.60 10.80
C GLY A 943 -6.35 58.14 12.03
N SER A 944 -5.55 58.44 13.06
CA SER A 944 -6.03 59.07 14.30
C SER A 944 -6.81 60.36 14.01
N GLY A 945 -7.99 60.51 14.60
CA GLY A 945 -8.84 61.68 14.39
C GLY A 945 -9.71 61.63 13.12
N ASN A 946 -9.90 60.44 12.52
CA ASN A 946 -10.71 60.24 11.30
C ASN A 946 -10.19 61.00 10.07
N ILE A 947 -8.89 61.26 9.98
CA ILE A 947 -8.26 61.85 8.80
C ILE A 947 -7.97 60.74 7.78
N ARG A 948 -8.49 60.88 6.56
CA ARG A 948 -8.26 59.90 5.49
C ARG A 948 -6.76 59.89 5.14
N GLN A 949 -6.12 58.73 5.28
CA GLN A 949 -4.75 58.50 4.86
C GLN A 949 -4.68 57.90 3.45
N TRP A 950 -5.63 57.01 3.11
CA TRP A 950 -5.66 56.33 1.82
C TRP A 950 -7.06 55.88 1.42
N PRO A 951 -7.46 55.97 0.14
CA PRO A 951 -6.77 56.66 -0.95
C PRO A 951 -6.75 58.18 -0.76
N GLN A 952 -5.82 58.87 -1.43
CA GLN A 952 -5.70 60.34 -1.32
C GLN A 952 -6.96 61.05 -1.88
N THR A 953 -7.48 60.54 -2.99
CA THR A 953 -8.72 60.98 -3.63
C THR A 953 -9.78 59.88 -3.58
N MET A 954 -11.05 60.25 -3.56
CA MET A 954 -12.16 59.32 -3.67
C MET A 954 -12.59 59.15 -5.14
N PRO A 955 -13.18 58.01 -5.52
CA PRO A 955 -13.80 57.83 -6.84
C PRO A 955 -14.78 58.97 -7.16
N VAL A 956 -14.84 59.42 -8.42
CA VAL A 956 -15.71 60.53 -8.85
C VAL A 956 -17.19 60.22 -8.60
N LYS A 957 -17.59 58.95 -8.68
CA LYS A 957 -18.96 58.51 -8.37
C LYS A 957 -19.31 58.59 -6.88
N CYS A 958 -18.35 58.77 -5.96
CA CYS A 958 -18.63 59.03 -4.54
C CYS A 958 -19.27 60.39 -4.29
N THR A 959 -18.97 61.38 -5.12
CA THR A 959 -19.39 62.78 -4.91
C THR A 959 -20.77 63.09 -5.47
N ALA A 960 -21.49 62.09 -6.00
CA ALA A 960 -22.81 62.25 -6.62
C ALA A 960 -23.90 61.48 -5.87
N GLN A 961 -24.24 61.93 -4.65
CA GLN A 961 -25.61 61.93 -4.13
C GLN A 961 -25.68 62.80 -2.85
N PRO A 962 -26.55 63.83 -2.79
CA PRO A 962 -26.91 64.52 -1.54
C PRO A 962 -27.79 63.66 -0.63
#